data_AF-A0A8B1NQR5-F1
#
_entry.id   AF-A0A8B1NQR5-F1
#
_cell.length_a   1.000
_cell.length_b   1.000
_cell.length_c   1.000
_cell.angle_alpha   90.00
_cell.angle_beta   90.00
_cell.angle_gamma   90.00
#
_symmetry.space_group_name_H-M   'P 1'
#
loop_
_entity.id
_entity.type
_entity.pdbx_description
1 polymer ?
#
loop_
_entity_poly.entity_id
_entity_poly.type
_entity_poly.pdbx_seq_one_letter_code
_entity_poly.pdbx_strand_id
1 'polypeptide(L)'
;MEIPSPDTAEELSCDVLVVGGGTAGTMAALTAAEHGASVLLLEKAHVRHSGALAMGMDGVNNAVIPGRAEPDDYVAEITRANDGIVDQSTVRRTATRGFAMVQRLESYGVKFEKDEHGAYAVRRVHRSGSYVLPMPEGKDVKKVLYRQLRRREMRERIRIENRIMPVRVLTSGGRAVGAAGFHTRTGRFVTVRAGAVILATGACGRLGLPASGYLYGTYENPTNAGDGYAMAYHAGAELTGIECFQINPLIKDYNGPACAYVANPFGGYQVNRHGARFVESDYWSGQMMAEFAAEVASARGPVYLKLSHLPEESVAALETILHTTERPTRGTFHAGRGHDYRTHDVEMHISEIGLCGGHSASGVRVDDRARTTVQGLYAAGDLACVPHNYMIGAFVFGDLAGEDAAQYRAYEGALPDDQVRAAHELIYRPLRSPDGPPQPQVEYKLRRFVNDYVAPPKSGARLSLAVEHFTRMHADIAAMGARTPHELMRCAEVTFIRDCAEMAARSSLARTESRWGLYHARTDHPKSNDRDWLHHLDLRKSATGAMEFTARPVAPYLVPVDEYAPVGGASRFLGEVHPEQVATAGRRDTPPVGSPGTGAAAATDGGTAGAPGTGDGTGTGAPPSPRILELLALTEDQPDLPALRPYLADPDPAVRRAAVDALTESVPTGTGQALAAALADPAPAVRAAAGASLRELIEVLPAEAGLRAPLAAAVHGPDAVVRSAAVEVLRALGLGDRALFATALTDPAVDVRLQAVRALVSVDAVHDLLRAAEDGSREVRVAAAQGLGTVGRPEELAAFLSDDDPLVRAAALAALATAGCPPPYDAAAATALGEPAWQVRAGAATALTAAGSATAVPALSAALGDPHADVRKAAVLALRAHAGRADARRALASVADDPDADVRAYARPAATG
;
A
#
# COMPACT_ATOMS: atom_id res chain seq x y z
N MET A 1 -37.35 4.62 -11.45
CA MET A 1 -37.30 4.88 -10.00
C MET A 1 -37.90 6.25 -9.75
N GLU A 2 -38.73 6.41 -8.73
CA GLU A 2 -39.27 7.72 -8.35
C GLU A 2 -38.24 8.50 -7.52
N ILE A 3 -38.24 9.84 -7.65
CA ILE A 3 -37.38 10.72 -6.84
C ILE A 3 -38.02 10.83 -5.45
N PRO A 4 -37.35 10.38 -4.36
CA PRO A 4 -37.91 10.50 -3.01
C PRO A 4 -38.02 11.97 -2.60
N SER A 5 -38.98 12.30 -1.72
CA SER A 5 -39.04 13.67 -1.15
C SER A 5 -37.84 13.90 -0.22
N PRO A 6 -37.21 15.09 -0.22
CA PRO A 6 -36.25 15.46 0.82
C PRO A 6 -36.80 15.33 2.24
N ASP A 7 -38.11 15.54 2.42
CA ASP A 7 -38.78 15.52 3.73
C ASP A 7 -39.00 14.09 4.28
N THR A 8 -38.79 13.07 3.45
CA THR A 8 -38.89 11.66 3.85
C THR A 8 -37.51 11.00 3.96
N ALA A 9 -36.47 11.80 4.18
CA ALA A 9 -35.12 11.29 4.40
C ALA A 9 -35.09 10.33 5.61
N GLU A 10 -34.29 9.27 5.51
CA GLU A 10 -33.89 8.54 6.70
C GLU A 10 -32.94 9.39 7.52
N GLU A 11 -33.34 9.78 8.71
CA GLU A 11 -32.50 10.54 9.63
C GLU A 11 -31.74 9.61 10.59
N LEU A 12 -30.42 9.76 10.63
CA LEU A 12 -29.53 9.10 11.59
C LEU A 12 -28.87 10.15 12.50
N SER A 13 -28.41 9.73 13.67
CA SER A 13 -27.71 10.59 14.63
C SER A 13 -26.57 9.86 15.33
N CYS A 14 -25.49 10.56 15.62
CA CYS A 14 -24.31 10.03 16.30
C CYS A 14 -23.47 11.17 16.91
N ASP A 15 -22.56 10.83 17.82
CA ASP A 15 -21.56 11.79 18.31
C ASP A 15 -20.48 12.02 17.26
N VAL A 16 -19.98 10.92 16.67
CA VAL A 16 -18.94 10.93 15.65
C VAL A 16 -19.41 10.18 14.41
N LEU A 17 -19.48 10.88 13.29
CA LEU A 17 -19.71 10.31 11.97
C LEU A 17 -18.38 10.04 11.29
N VAL A 18 -18.12 8.78 10.95
CA VAL A 18 -16.96 8.40 10.13
C VAL A 18 -17.43 8.05 8.72
N VAL A 19 -16.85 8.71 7.72
CA VAL A 19 -17.17 8.49 6.30
C VAL A 19 -15.98 7.80 5.62
N GLY A 20 -16.16 6.53 5.29
CA GLY A 20 -15.14 5.67 4.69
C GLY A 20 -14.69 4.58 5.65
N GLY A 21 -14.87 3.31 5.26
CA GLY A 21 -14.51 2.12 6.02
C GLY A 21 -13.10 1.59 5.72
N GLY A 22 -12.20 2.43 5.21
CA GLY A 22 -10.78 2.08 5.01
C GLY A 22 -10.03 1.84 6.32
N THR A 23 -8.70 1.74 6.27
CA THR A 23 -7.84 1.56 7.47
C THR A 23 -7.98 2.74 8.44
N ALA A 24 -7.83 3.97 7.93
CA ALA A 24 -7.98 5.19 8.72
C ALA A 24 -9.36 5.31 9.37
N GLY A 25 -10.44 5.12 8.60
CA GLY A 25 -11.80 5.23 9.13
C GLY A 25 -12.17 4.13 10.12
N THR A 26 -11.68 2.90 9.89
CA THR A 26 -11.86 1.82 10.89
C THR A 26 -11.16 2.16 12.20
N MET A 27 -9.93 2.67 12.15
CA MET A 27 -9.17 3.05 13.35
C MET A 27 -9.80 4.25 14.07
N ALA A 28 -10.30 5.23 13.31
CA ALA A 28 -11.03 6.37 13.87
C ALA A 28 -12.31 5.93 14.59
N ALA A 29 -13.07 5.01 14.00
CA ALA A 29 -14.29 4.48 14.62
C ALA A 29 -14.00 3.70 15.91
N LEU A 30 -12.98 2.83 15.91
CA LEU A 30 -12.55 2.10 17.11
C LEU A 30 -12.11 3.06 18.21
N THR A 31 -11.23 4.00 17.87
CA THR A 31 -10.66 4.94 18.85
C THR A 31 -11.73 5.86 19.44
N ALA A 32 -12.65 6.39 18.62
CA ALA A 32 -13.74 7.22 19.12
C ALA A 32 -14.68 6.44 20.07
N ALA A 33 -14.98 5.18 19.73
CA ALA A 33 -15.80 4.31 20.57
C ALA A 33 -15.12 3.93 21.90
N GLU A 34 -13.81 3.64 21.89
CA GLU A 34 -13.00 3.42 23.10
C GLU A 34 -13.07 4.63 24.04
N HIS A 35 -13.10 5.85 23.48
CA HIS A 35 -13.23 7.10 24.23
C HIS A 35 -14.68 7.47 24.63
N GLY A 36 -15.66 6.60 24.39
CA GLY A 36 -17.04 6.83 24.87
C GLY A 36 -18.04 7.34 23.85
N ALA A 37 -17.63 7.61 22.61
CA ALA A 37 -18.53 8.18 21.61
C ALA A 37 -19.49 7.14 21.02
N SER A 38 -20.72 7.56 20.72
CA SER A 38 -21.60 6.85 19.80
C SER A 38 -21.16 7.13 18.35
N VAL A 39 -20.71 6.11 17.63
CA VAL A 39 -20.12 6.23 16.30
C VAL A 39 -21.04 5.67 15.23
N LEU A 40 -21.20 6.41 14.13
CA LEU A 40 -21.78 5.90 12.88
C LEU A 40 -20.68 5.84 11.82
N LEU A 41 -20.36 4.63 11.35
CA LEU A 41 -19.43 4.40 10.25
C LEU A 41 -20.20 4.14 8.96
N LEU A 42 -20.13 5.09 8.02
CA LEU A 42 -20.72 4.97 6.69
C LEU A 42 -19.68 4.47 5.69
N GLU A 43 -20.04 3.48 4.89
CA GLU A 43 -19.21 2.95 3.82
C GLU A 43 -20.06 2.75 2.55
N LYS A 44 -19.65 3.31 1.42
CA LYS A 44 -20.39 3.17 0.14
C LYS A 44 -20.29 1.76 -0.45
N ALA A 45 -19.24 1.03 -0.10
CA ALA A 45 -19.03 -0.38 -0.43
C ALA A 45 -19.39 -1.28 0.77
N HIS A 46 -18.44 -2.08 1.25
CA HIS A 46 -18.60 -2.90 2.44
C HIS A 46 -17.32 -2.85 3.28
N VAL A 47 -17.40 -2.46 4.55
CA VAL A 47 -16.23 -2.15 5.41
C VAL A 47 -15.21 -3.29 5.50
N ARG A 48 -15.66 -4.55 5.38
CA ARG A 48 -14.80 -5.74 5.35
C ARG A 48 -13.84 -5.79 4.15
N HIS A 49 -14.26 -5.22 3.01
CA HIS A 49 -13.56 -5.29 1.72
C HIS A 49 -13.67 -3.95 0.97
N SER A 50 -13.36 -2.84 1.65
CA SER A 50 -13.35 -1.48 1.08
C SER A 50 -12.03 -0.76 1.32
N GLY A 51 -11.86 0.40 0.67
CA GLY A 51 -10.64 1.21 0.71
C GLY A 51 -9.53 0.70 -0.22
N ALA A 52 -8.40 1.41 -0.22
CA ALA A 52 -7.22 1.06 -1.03
C ALA A 52 -6.60 -0.30 -0.63
N LEU A 53 -6.82 -0.74 0.62
CA LEU A 53 -6.30 -2.00 1.17
C LEU A 53 -7.36 -3.11 1.26
N ALA A 54 -8.36 -3.13 0.37
CA ALA A 54 -9.45 -4.11 0.44
C ALA A 54 -8.98 -5.58 0.43
N MET A 55 -7.81 -5.84 -0.18
CA MET A 55 -7.15 -7.15 -0.26
C MET A 55 -5.90 -7.27 0.64
N GLY A 56 -5.66 -6.28 1.50
CA GLY A 56 -4.47 -6.19 2.36
C GLY A 56 -3.26 -5.51 1.73
N MET A 57 -2.09 -5.69 2.35
CA MET A 57 -0.80 -5.12 1.96
C MET A 57 0.33 -6.03 2.49
N ASP A 58 1.49 -6.06 1.85
CA ASP A 58 2.60 -6.95 2.22
C ASP A 58 3.54 -6.41 3.31
N GLY A 59 3.39 -5.15 3.71
CA GLY A 59 4.18 -4.51 4.77
C GLY A 59 3.75 -3.09 5.10
N VAL A 60 4.30 -2.53 6.17
CA VAL A 60 4.27 -1.08 6.42
C VAL A 60 5.58 -0.47 5.91
N ASN A 61 5.48 0.53 5.02
CA ASN A 61 6.66 1.08 4.34
C ASN A 61 7.55 1.93 5.27
N ASN A 62 6.94 2.56 6.29
CA ASN A 62 7.53 3.64 7.08
C ASN A 62 7.37 3.44 8.59
N ALA A 63 7.68 2.24 9.11
CA ALA A 63 7.66 1.98 10.55
C ALA A 63 8.98 2.42 11.20
N VAL A 64 8.90 3.41 12.09
CA VAL A 64 10.01 3.80 12.97
C VAL A 64 10.01 2.86 14.17
N ILE A 65 10.97 1.94 14.21
CA ILE A 65 11.14 0.96 15.31
C ILE A 65 12.30 1.39 16.21
N PRO A 66 12.11 1.51 17.55
CA PRO A 66 13.17 1.84 18.48
C PRO A 66 14.41 0.93 18.33
N GLY A 67 15.60 1.53 18.33
CA GLY A 67 16.87 0.82 18.12
C GLY A 67 17.20 0.50 16.66
N ARG A 68 16.28 0.77 15.71
CA ARG A 68 16.51 0.62 14.27
C ARG A 68 16.53 1.96 13.53
N ALA A 69 15.66 2.89 13.90
CA ALA A 69 15.62 4.26 13.36
C ALA A 69 14.99 5.23 14.38
N GLU A 70 15.35 6.50 14.29
CA GLU A 70 14.79 7.55 15.15
C GLU A 70 13.70 8.37 14.43
N PRO A 71 12.68 8.89 15.14
CA PRO A 71 11.60 9.66 14.52
C PRO A 71 12.06 10.88 13.72
N ASP A 72 13.10 11.57 14.19
CA ASP A 72 13.57 12.79 13.55
C ASP A 72 14.35 12.49 12.24
N ASP A 73 15.01 11.32 12.14
CA ASP A 73 15.63 10.87 10.88
C ASP A 73 14.57 10.66 9.79
N TYR A 74 13.46 10.03 10.15
CA TYR A 74 12.32 9.87 9.25
C TYR A 74 11.74 11.22 8.81
N VAL A 75 11.55 12.16 9.75
CA VAL A 75 11.05 13.51 9.42
C VAL A 75 11.99 14.23 8.44
N ALA A 76 13.29 14.13 8.64
CA ALA A 76 14.28 14.72 7.75
C ALA A 76 14.23 14.08 6.35
N GLU A 77 14.12 12.75 6.25
CA GLU A 77 14.02 12.04 4.97
C GLU A 77 12.76 12.43 4.19
N ILE A 78 11.59 12.47 4.86
CA ILE A 78 10.35 12.89 4.21
C ILE A 78 10.41 14.36 3.79
N THR A 79 11.08 15.23 4.57
CA THR A 79 11.28 16.63 4.18
C THR A 79 12.08 16.74 2.87
N ARG A 80 13.16 15.96 2.73
CA ARG A 80 13.95 15.92 1.49
C ARG A 80 13.16 15.33 0.32
N ALA A 81 12.39 14.27 0.55
CA ALA A 81 11.56 13.63 -0.47
C ALA A 81 10.46 14.54 -1.03
N ASN A 82 10.10 15.61 -0.31
CA ASN A 82 9.08 16.58 -0.72
C ASN A 82 9.68 17.96 -1.06
N ASP A 83 10.95 18.00 -1.45
CA ASP A 83 11.66 19.21 -1.87
C ASP A 83 11.53 20.39 -0.88
N GLY A 84 11.51 20.08 0.41
CA GLY A 84 11.38 21.05 1.51
C GLY A 84 9.96 21.55 1.82
N ILE A 85 8.94 21.19 1.03
CA ILE A 85 7.56 21.67 1.28
C ILE A 85 6.79 20.60 2.07
N VAL A 86 6.86 20.69 3.39
CA VAL A 86 6.19 19.76 4.31
C VAL A 86 5.79 20.46 5.61
N ASP A 87 4.67 20.04 6.18
CA ASP A 87 4.38 20.33 7.59
C ASP A 87 5.02 19.24 8.44
N GLN A 88 6.20 19.54 9.02
CA GLN A 88 6.92 18.54 9.82
C GLN A 88 6.16 18.12 11.08
N SER A 89 5.22 18.94 11.59
CA SER A 89 4.46 18.58 12.80
C SER A 89 3.59 17.35 12.56
N THR A 90 2.94 17.27 11.39
CA THR A 90 2.06 16.13 11.03
C THR A 90 2.88 14.88 10.74
N VAL A 91 3.98 14.99 10.00
CA VAL A 91 4.90 13.87 9.72
C VAL A 91 5.49 13.30 11.01
N ARG A 92 5.87 14.17 11.95
CA ARG A 92 6.42 13.76 13.25
C ARG A 92 5.41 13.02 14.11
N ARG A 93 4.10 13.27 13.99
CA ARG A 93 3.08 12.43 14.66
C ARG A 93 3.10 11.01 14.16
N THR A 94 3.21 10.79 12.85
CA THR A 94 3.35 9.44 12.27
C THR A 94 4.61 8.76 12.79
N ALA A 95 5.74 9.47 12.78
CA ALA A 95 7.03 8.96 13.23
C ALA A 95 7.01 8.52 14.72
N THR A 96 6.39 9.34 15.57
CA THR A 96 6.40 9.13 17.03
C THR A 96 5.32 8.16 17.53
N ARG A 97 4.14 8.13 16.89
CA ARG A 97 3.04 7.20 17.25
C ARG A 97 3.11 5.88 16.48
N GLY A 98 3.90 5.79 15.41
CA GLY A 98 3.95 4.64 14.51
C GLY A 98 4.28 3.32 15.23
N PHE A 99 5.25 3.32 16.13
CA PHE A 99 5.62 2.11 16.88
C PHE A 99 4.48 1.59 17.77
N ALA A 100 3.86 2.46 18.57
CA ALA A 100 2.71 2.09 19.39
C ALA A 100 1.53 1.61 18.54
N MET A 101 1.37 2.17 17.33
CA MET A 101 0.36 1.71 16.39
C MET A 101 0.68 0.31 15.84
N VAL A 102 1.94 -0.01 15.52
CA VAL A 102 2.37 -1.39 15.16
C VAL A 102 2.01 -2.37 16.28
N GLN A 103 2.35 -2.05 17.53
CA GLN A 103 2.00 -2.88 18.69
C GLN A 103 0.49 -3.05 18.87
N ARG A 104 -0.29 -1.99 18.63
CA ARG A 104 -1.76 -2.05 18.68
C ARG A 104 -2.32 -2.95 17.58
N LEU A 105 -1.84 -2.83 16.34
CA LEU A 105 -2.26 -3.68 15.23
C LEU A 105 -1.90 -5.15 15.48
N GLU A 106 -0.71 -5.41 16.04
CA GLU A 106 -0.30 -6.74 16.47
C GLU A 106 -1.27 -7.31 17.51
N SER A 107 -1.65 -6.53 18.52
CA SER A 107 -2.64 -6.94 19.53
C SER A 107 -4.03 -7.25 18.96
N TYR A 108 -4.35 -6.73 17.76
CA TYR A 108 -5.59 -7.04 17.05
C TYR A 108 -5.50 -8.34 16.24
N GLY A 109 -4.29 -8.81 15.97
CA GLY A 109 -4.00 -10.02 15.19
C GLY A 109 -3.30 -9.78 13.86
N VAL A 110 -2.77 -8.57 13.62
CA VAL A 110 -1.95 -8.29 12.44
C VAL A 110 -0.55 -8.85 12.67
N LYS A 111 -0.06 -9.69 11.76
CA LYS A 111 1.26 -10.29 11.87
C LYS A 111 2.33 -9.40 11.26
N PHE A 112 3.39 -9.15 12.00
CA PHE A 112 4.59 -8.49 11.49
C PHE A 112 5.76 -9.47 11.47
N GLU A 113 6.63 -9.36 10.48
CA GLU A 113 7.83 -10.19 10.40
C GLU A 113 8.73 -9.89 11.61
N LYS A 114 9.06 -10.93 12.35
CA LYS A 114 9.96 -10.90 13.51
C LYS A 114 11.14 -11.81 13.20
N ASP A 115 12.31 -11.43 13.71
CA ASP A 115 13.45 -12.33 13.77
C ASP A 115 13.16 -13.48 14.76
N GLU A 116 14.06 -14.45 14.81
CA GLU A 116 13.86 -15.66 15.58
C GLU A 116 13.87 -15.42 17.10
N HIS A 117 14.31 -14.24 17.55
CA HIS A 117 14.25 -13.78 18.95
C HIS A 117 12.97 -12.97 19.25
N GLY A 118 12.10 -12.76 18.26
CA GLY A 118 10.84 -12.06 18.41
C GLY A 118 10.92 -10.54 18.26
N ALA A 119 12.06 -9.98 17.83
CA ALA A 119 12.19 -8.55 17.53
C ALA A 119 11.77 -8.25 16.08
N TYR A 120 11.25 -7.04 15.82
CA TYR A 120 10.75 -6.66 14.49
C TYR A 120 11.86 -6.63 13.44
N ALA A 121 11.65 -7.36 12.33
CA ALA A 121 12.59 -7.50 11.23
C ALA A 121 12.33 -6.44 10.15
N VAL A 122 12.93 -5.24 10.32
CA VAL A 122 12.81 -4.14 9.36
C VAL A 122 13.83 -4.25 8.21
N ARG A 123 13.37 -3.99 6.98
CA ARG A 123 14.17 -3.97 5.75
C ARG A 123 14.53 -2.53 5.36
N ARG A 124 15.69 -2.37 4.73
CA ARG A 124 16.18 -1.09 4.22
C ARG A 124 15.79 -0.88 2.77
N VAL A 125 14.93 0.09 2.53
CA VAL A 125 14.55 0.58 1.18
C VAL A 125 14.82 2.09 1.04
N HIS A 126 14.89 2.82 2.15
CA HIS A 126 15.19 4.25 2.18
C HIS A 126 16.70 4.51 2.16
N ARG A 127 17.09 5.70 1.69
CA ARG A 127 18.50 6.15 1.66
C ARG A 127 19.09 6.15 3.07
N SER A 128 18.29 6.49 4.08
CA SER A 128 18.68 6.72 5.47
C SER A 128 17.84 5.86 6.44
N GLY A 129 18.12 4.55 6.53
CA GLY A 129 17.55 3.68 7.59
C GLY A 129 16.59 2.58 7.11
N SER A 130 16.26 1.68 8.04
CA SER A 130 15.40 0.50 7.78
C SER A 130 14.00 0.74 8.35
N TYR A 131 13.04 1.02 7.47
CA TYR A 131 11.66 1.37 7.87
C TYR A 131 10.59 0.40 7.36
N VAL A 132 10.93 -0.46 6.40
CA VAL A 132 9.94 -1.38 5.82
C VAL A 132 9.78 -2.55 6.76
N LEU A 133 8.65 -2.67 7.44
CA LEU A 133 8.33 -3.82 8.28
C LEU A 133 7.34 -4.72 7.52
N PRO A 134 7.80 -5.90 7.03
CA PRO A 134 6.93 -6.81 6.31
C PRO A 134 5.80 -7.32 7.20
N MET A 135 4.68 -7.62 6.56
CA MET A 135 3.44 -8.05 7.19
C MET A 135 3.02 -9.39 6.58
N PRO A 136 3.57 -10.51 7.08
CA PRO A 136 3.14 -11.85 6.66
C PRO A 136 1.62 -11.97 6.79
N GLU A 137 0.97 -12.59 5.80
CA GLU A 137 -0.50 -12.71 5.78
C GLU A 137 -1.24 -11.36 5.83
N GLY A 138 -0.59 -10.28 5.40
CA GLY A 138 -1.17 -8.95 5.41
C GLY A 138 -2.45 -8.77 4.58
N LYS A 139 -2.79 -9.77 3.74
CA LYS A 139 -4.09 -9.93 3.09
C LYS A 139 -5.28 -9.90 4.07
N ASP A 140 -5.06 -10.26 5.34
CA ASP A 140 -6.12 -10.41 6.34
C ASP A 140 -6.33 -9.17 7.21
N VAL A 141 -5.54 -8.10 7.07
CA VAL A 141 -5.64 -6.87 7.89
C VAL A 141 -7.06 -6.31 7.93
N LYS A 142 -7.77 -6.24 6.80
CA LYS A 142 -9.14 -5.73 6.79
C LYS A 142 -10.12 -6.63 7.50
N LYS A 143 -9.91 -7.95 7.48
CA LYS A 143 -10.71 -8.91 8.27
C LYS A 143 -10.41 -8.76 9.76
N VAL A 144 -9.13 -8.64 10.14
CA VAL A 144 -8.69 -8.37 11.51
C VAL A 144 -9.38 -7.14 12.07
N LEU A 145 -9.33 -6.02 11.35
CA LEU A 145 -9.98 -4.78 11.75
C LEU A 145 -11.51 -4.90 11.83
N TYR A 146 -12.12 -5.62 10.89
CA TYR A 146 -13.56 -5.90 10.92
C TYR A 146 -13.95 -6.71 12.17
N ARG A 147 -13.14 -7.70 12.57
CA ARG A 147 -13.33 -8.45 13.82
C ARG A 147 -13.33 -7.54 15.04
N GLN A 148 -12.41 -6.57 15.09
CA GLN A 148 -12.34 -5.58 16.17
C GLN A 148 -13.61 -4.71 16.24
N LEU A 149 -14.05 -4.15 15.11
CA LEU A 149 -15.28 -3.36 15.03
C LEU A 149 -16.52 -4.13 15.49
N ARG A 150 -16.49 -5.46 15.34
CA ARG A 150 -17.59 -6.34 15.66
C ARG A 150 -17.49 -6.95 17.07
N ARG A 151 -16.44 -6.70 17.86
CA ARG A 151 -16.43 -7.11 19.27
C ARG A 151 -17.65 -6.55 20.01
N ARG A 152 -18.22 -7.32 20.94
CA ARG A 152 -19.47 -6.97 21.65
C ARG A 152 -19.43 -5.56 22.25
N GLU A 153 -18.36 -5.24 22.98
CA GLU A 153 -18.11 -3.93 23.59
C GLU A 153 -18.04 -2.77 22.58
N MET A 154 -17.58 -3.04 21.35
CA MET A 154 -17.50 -2.05 20.28
C MET A 154 -18.83 -1.91 19.54
N ARG A 155 -19.56 -3.00 19.30
CA ARG A 155 -20.86 -2.99 18.59
C ARG A 155 -21.94 -2.18 19.31
N GLU A 156 -21.88 -2.12 20.63
CA GLU A 156 -22.80 -1.28 21.42
C GLU A 156 -22.59 0.22 21.15
N ARG A 157 -21.42 0.61 20.62
CA ARG A 157 -21.04 2.00 20.33
C ARG A 157 -20.87 2.31 18.85
N ILE A 158 -20.57 1.33 18.01
CA ILE A 158 -20.29 1.52 16.59
C ILE A 158 -21.41 0.89 15.75
N ARG A 159 -22.22 1.75 15.12
CA ARG A 159 -23.14 1.36 14.07
C ARG A 159 -22.45 1.45 12.71
N ILE A 160 -22.51 0.38 11.93
CA ILE A 160 -21.92 0.32 10.58
C ILE A 160 -23.06 0.28 9.57
N GLU A 161 -23.08 1.25 8.65
CA GLU A 161 -24.02 1.29 7.53
C GLU A 161 -23.25 1.16 6.21
N ASN A 162 -23.29 -0.04 5.65
CA ASN A 162 -22.74 -0.30 4.33
C ASN A 162 -23.70 0.22 3.25
N ARG A 163 -23.15 0.47 2.06
CA ARG A 163 -23.87 0.96 0.88
C ARG A 163 -24.49 2.35 1.04
N ILE A 164 -24.03 3.18 1.98
CA ILE A 164 -24.42 4.59 2.03
C ILE A 164 -23.28 5.44 1.48
N MET A 165 -23.58 6.27 0.48
CA MET A 165 -22.64 7.22 -0.12
C MET A 165 -23.00 8.65 0.27
N PRO A 166 -22.30 9.25 1.24
CA PRO A 166 -22.36 10.69 1.46
C PRO A 166 -21.88 11.46 0.23
N VAL A 167 -22.56 12.56 -0.07
CA VAL A 167 -22.22 13.46 -1.19
C VAL A 167 -21.90 14.88 -0.72
N ARG A 168 -22.29 15.24 0.50
CA ARG A 168 -22.03 16.52 1.15
C ARG A 168 -21.82 16.36 2.65
N VAL A 169 -20.85 17.08 3.20
CA VAL A 169 -20.79 17.43 4.62
C VAL A 169 -21.65 18.68 4.82
N LEU A 170 -22.47 18.67 5.85
CA LEU A 170 -23.37 19.77 6.20
C LEU A 170 -22.69 20.66 7.24
N THR A 171 -22.77 21.98 7.06
CA THR A 171 -22.15 22.95 7.96
C THR A 171 -23.14 23.98 8.49
N SER A 172 -23.02 24.35 9.76
CA SER A 172 -23.81 25.39 10.42
C SER A 172 -22.87 26.24 11.28
N GLY A 173 -22.91 27.57 11.12
CA GLY A 173 -22.02 28.49 11.86
C GLY A 173 -20.52 28.22 11.65
N GLY A 174 -20.12 27.72 10.47
CA GLY A 174 -18.71 27.38 10.18
C GLY A 174 -18.22 26.05 10.78
N ARG A 175 -19.13 25.26 11.37
CA ARG A 175 -18.83 23.94 11.95
C ARG A 175 -19.52 22.83 11.17
N ALA A 176 -18.86 21.69 10.99
CA ALA A 176 -19.50 20.47 10.48
C ALA A 176 -20.52 19.91 11.50
N VAL A 177 -21.73 19.65 11.03
CA VAL A 177 -22.87 19.19 11.84
C VAL A 177 -23.51 17.89 11.36
N GLY A 178 -22.97 17.30 10.29
CA GLY A 178 -23.57 16.13 9.67
C GLY A 178 -23.17 15.89 8.23
N ALA A 179 -23.91 15.00 7.57
CA ALA A 179 -23.76 14.72 6.15
C ALA A 179 -25.11 14.37 5.50
N ALA A 180 -25.16 14.48 4.17
CA ALA A 180 -26.28 14.01 3.35
C ALA A 180 -25.77 13.06 2.27
N GLY A 181 -26.53 12.02 2.00
CA GLY A 181 -26.16 10.96 1.07
C GLY A 181 -27.35 10.08 0.68
N PHE A 182 -27.07 8.92 0.12
CA PHE A 182 -28.11 7.97 -0.24
C PHE A 182 -27.60 6.54 -0.21
N HIS A 183 -28.52 5.59 -0.08
CA HIS A 183 -28.22 4.17 -0.10
C HIS A 183 -28.08 3.67 -1.55
N THR A 184 -26.88 3.26 -1.95
CA THR A 184 -26.47 2.95 -3.32
C THR A 184 -27.14 1.74 -3.95
N ARG A 185 -27.85 0.91 -3.15
CA ARG A 185 -28.66 -0.21 -3.67
C ARG A 185 -30.16 0.07 -3.72
N THR A 186 -30.68 0.93 -2.84
CA THR A 186 -32.14 1.13 -2.69
C THR A 186 -32.59 2.50 -3.19
N GLY A 187 -31.66 3.45 -3.33
CA GLY A 187 -31.96 4.81 -3.75
C GLY A 187 -32.54 5.69 -2.63
N ARG A 188 -32.64 5.19 -1.38
CA ARG A 188 -33.15 5.96 -0.23
C ARG A 188 -32.24 7.13 0.11
N PHE A 189 -32.83 8.31 0.33
CA PHE A 189 -32.13 9.49 0.78
C PHE A 189 -31.86 9.42 2.29
N VAL A 190 -30.65 9.78 2.71
CA VAL A 190 -30.18 9.65 4.09
C VAL A 190 -29.56 10.97 4.54
N THR A 191 -29.93 11.44 5.71
CA THR A 191 -29.29 12.56 6.40
C THR A 191 -28.77 12.11 7.76
N VAL A 192 -27.63 12.66 8.17
CA VAL A 192 -27.00 12.32 9.45
C VAL A 192 -26.73 13.59 10.23
N ARG A 193 -27.19 13.66 11.48
CA ARG A 193 -26.73 14.64 12.47
C ARG A 193 -25.52 14.08 13.21
N ALA A 194 -24.45 14.87 13.32
CA ALA A 194 -23.21 14.43 13.96
C ALA A 194 -22.58 15.56 14.77
N GLY A 195 -21.97 15.22 15.91
CA GLY A 195 -21.16 16.15 16.69
C GLY A 195 -19.85 16.52 15.99
N ALA A 196 -19.22 15.52 15.36
CA ALA A 196 -18.05 15.66 14.52
C ALA A 196 -18.14 14.74 13.30
N VAL A 197 -17.47 15.11 12.21
CA VAL A 197 -17.40 14.34 10.96
C VAL A 197 -15.94 14.05 10.63
N ILE A 198 -15.60 12.78 10.43
CA ILE A 198 -14.27 12.32 10.01
C ILE A 198 -14.37 11.81 8.57
N LEU A 199 -13.65 12.45 7.65
CA LEU A 199 -13.52 11.99 6.26
C LEU A 199 -12.29 11.09 6.12
N ALA A 200 -12.53 9.82 5.75
CA ALA A 200 -11.51 8.80 5.53
C ALA A 200 -11.77 8.02 4.22
N THR A 201 -12.07 8.76 3.16
CA THR A 201 -12.60 8.23 1.89
C THR A 201 -11.53 7.81 0.87
N GLY A 202 -10.24 7.94 1.22
CA GLY A 202 -9.12 7.60 0.34
C GLY A 202 -8.78 8.68 -0.69
N ALA A 203 -8.05 8.28 -1.73
CA ALA A 203 -7.50 9.12 -2.78
C ALA A 203 -8.56 9.58 -3.83
N CYS A 204 -8.16 10.46 -4.74
CA CYS A 204 -8.82 10.67 -6.03
C CYS A 204 -8.03 9.93 -7.12
N GLY A 205 -8.19 8.61 -7.14
CA GLY A 205 -7.48 7.73 -8.07
C GLY A 205 -8.04 7.72 -9.48
N ARG A 206 -9.37 7.88 -9.63
CA ARG A 206 -10.04 7.98 -10.94
C ARG A 206 -10.01 9.39 -11.52
N LEU A 207 -8.90 10.10 -11.36
CA LEU A 207 -8.71 11.44 -11.89
C LEU A 207 -8.28 11.41 -13.36
N GLY A 208 -7.13 10.80 -13.67
CA GLY A 208 -6.69 10.59 -15.05
C GLY A 208 -7.31 9.34 -15.70
N LEU A 209 -7.14 9.19 -17.01
CA LEU A 209 -7.47 7.96 -17.75
C LEU A 209 -6.30 6.98 -17.77
N PRO A 210 -6.55 5.68 -17.50
CA PRO A 210 -5.55 4.64 -17.60
C PRO A 210 -5.19 4.32 -19.06
N ALA A 211 -3.91 3.99 -19.30
CA ALA A 211 -3.43 3.58 -20.62
C ALA A 211 -3.88 2.17 -21.05
N SER A 212 -4.44 1.37 -20.14
CA SER A 212 -4.94 0.01 -20.43
C SER A 212 -6.22 -0.01 -21.29
N GLY A 213 -6.87 1.13 -21.50
CA GLY A 213 -8.15 1.21 -22.20
C GLY A 213 -9.37 0.83 -21.36
N TYR A 214 -9.19 0.32 -20.13
CA TYR A 214 -10.29 0.03 -19.21
C TYR A 214 -10.58 1.22 -18.30
N LEU A 215 -11.79 1.81 -18.40
CA LEU A 215 -12.17 3.01 -17.63
C LEU A 215 -11.93 2.88 -16.10
N TYR A 216 -12.08 1.67 -15.55
CA TYR A 216 -11.90 1.38 -14.12
C TYR A 216 -10.61 0.60 -13.81
N GLY A 217 -9.76 0.35 -14.80
CA GLY A 217 -8.44 -0.29 -14.61
C GLY A 217 -7.42 0.73 -14.12
N THR A 218 -7.66 1.33 -12.95
CA THR A 218 -6.79 2.35 -12.33
C THR A 218 -5.80 1.73 -11.35
N TYR A 219 -4.71 2.45 -11.06
CA TYR A 219 -3.73 2.07 -10.04
C TYR A 219 -4.40 1.97 -8.66
N GLU A 220 -5.13 3.03 -8.30
CA GLU A 220 -5.93 3.09 -7.08
C GLU A 220 -7.23 2.30 -7.22
N ASN A 221 -7.83 1.92 -6.09
CA ASN A 221 -9.10 1.21 -6.10
C ASN A 221 -10.17 2.05 -6.84
N PRO A 222 -10.92 1.46 -7.81
CA PRO A 222 -11.86 2.18 -8.68
C PRO A 222 -13.04 2.82 -7.95
N THR A 223 -13.20 2.61 -6.65
CA THR A 223 -14.15 3.38 -5.84
C THR A 223 -13.61 4.75 -5.40
N ASN A 224 -12.31 5.03 -5.54
CA ASN A 224 -11.66 6.29 -5.15
C ASN A 224 -11.89 7.37 -6.22
N ALA A 225 -13.04 8.04 -6.15
CA ALA A 225 -13.49 9.05 -7.11
C ALA A 225 -13.24 10.50 -6.67
N GLY A 226 -12.60 10.72 -5.52
CA GLY A 226 -12.40 12.07 -4.96
C GLY A 226 -13.63 12.66 -4.25
N ASP A 227 -14.54 11.82 -3.77
CA ASP A 227 -15.72 12.23 -2.99
C ASP A 227 -15.34 12.98 -1.70
N GLY A 228 -14.35 12.52 -0.95
CA GLY A 228 -13.87 13.25 0.24
C GLY A 228 -13.27 14.61 -0.07
N TYR A 229 -12.51 14.73 -1.17
CA TYR A 229 -11.92 16.00 -1.61
C TYR A 229 -13.03 17.02 -1.94
N ALA A 230 -14.02 16.59 -2.74
CA ALA A 230 -15.16 17.42 -3.09
C ALA A 230 -16.02 17.80 -1.87
N MET A 231 -16.26 16.84 -0.95
CA MET A 231 -17.01 17.10 0.29
C MET A 231 -16.30 18.09 1.20
N ALA A 232 -14.98 17.95 1.40
CA ALA A 232 -14.19 18.87 2.21
C ALA A 232 -14.17 20.28 1.61
N TYR A 233 -13.91 20.39 0.30
CA TYR A 233 -13.93 21.67 -0.43
C TYR A 233 -15.28 22.38 -0.29
N HIS A 234 -16.39 21.64 -0.47
CA HIS A 234 -17.73 22.21 -0.35
C HIS A 234 -18.16 22.53 1.08
N ALA A 235 -17.56 21.89 2.09
CA ALA A 235 -17.74 22.26 3.50
C ALA A 235 -16.94 23.53 3.88
N GLY A 236 -16.07 24.03 3.00
CA GLY A 236 -15.20 25.18 3.25
C GLY A 236 -13.86 24.83 3.87
N ALA A 237 -13.48 23.55 3.90
CA ALA A 237 -12.14 23.16 4.34
C ALA A 237 -11.09 23.58 3.31
N GLU A 238 -9.89 23.89 3.80
CA GLU A 238 -8.74 24.15 2.96
C GLU A 238 -8.13 22.82 2.51
N LEU A 239 -7.78 22.76 1.22
CA LEU A 239 -6.97 21.70 0.63
C LEU A 239 -5.61 22.28 0.30
N THR A 240 -4.54 21.49 0.33
CA THR A 240 -3.19 21.97 0.01
C THR A 240 -2.45 21.01 -0.89
N GLY A 241 -1.51 21.55 -1.69
CA GLY A 241 -0.60 20.78 -2.54
C GLY A 241 -1.31 19.98 -3.64
N ILE A 242 -2.52 20.39 -4.02
CA ILE A 242 -3.36 19.73 -5.01
C ILE A 242 -2.68 19.67 -6.40
N GLU A 243 -1.69 20.52 -6.64
CA GLU A 243 -0.83 20.54 -7.82
C GLU A 243 0.29 19.49 -7.84
N CYS A 244 0.56 18.81 -6.72
CA CYS A 244 1.57 17.75 -6.56
C CYS A 244 0.91 16.38 -6.73
N PHE A 245 0.92 15.85 -7.95
CA PHE A 245 0.14 14.65 -8.29
C PHE A 245 0.83 13.35 -7.88
N GLN A 246 0.04 12.33 -7.58
CA GLN A 246 0.52 10.95 -7.46
C GLN A 246 0.67 10.34 -8.86
N ILE A 247 1.85 9.79 -9.16
CA ILE A 247 2.17 9.08 -10.42
C ILE A 247 3.03 7.86 -10.10
N ASN A 248 2.68 6.70 -10.67
CA ASN A 248 3.15 5.39 -10.24
C ASN A 248 3.68 4.46 -11.34
N PRO A 249 4.79 3.73 -11.16
CA PRO A 249 5.13 2.58 -11.99
C PRO A 249 4.13 1.44 -11.80
N LEU A 250 3.64 0.97 -12.92
CA LEU A 250 2.69 -0.12 -13.03
C LEU A 250 3.19 -1.18 -14.00
N ILE A 251 2.61 -2.38 -13.89
CA ILE A 251 2.79 -3.41 -14.91
C ILE A 251 1.96 -3.00 -16.13
N LYS A 252 2.60 -2.97 -17.29
CA LYS A 252 1.93 -2.57 -18.54
C LYS A 252 0.73 -3.48 -18.81
N ASP A 253 -0.39 -2.87 -19.19
CA ASP A 253 -1.66 -3.55 -19.55
C ASP A 253 -2.35 -4.33 -18.39
N TYR A 254 -1.78 -4.31 -17.18
CA TYR A 254 -2.42 -4.80 -15.95
C TYR A 254 -2.98 -3.64 -15.12
N ASN A 255 -2.28 -2.50 -15.15
CA ASN A 255 -2.52 -1.33 -14.31
C ASN A 255 -2.50 -1.58 -12.79
N GLY A 256 -1.95 -2.71 -12.35
CA GLY A 256 -1.55 -2.92 -10.95
C GLY A 256 -0.14 -2.43 -10.65
N PRO A 257 0.20 -2.24 -9.37
CA PRO A 257 1.52 -1.76 -8.96
C PRO A 257 2.61 -2.71 -9.45
N ALA A 258 3.72 -2.15 -9.96
CA ALA A 258 4.87 -2.97 -10.33
C ALA A 258 5.50 -3.66 -9.11
N CYS A 259 5.36 -3.05 -7.92
CA CYS A 259 5.90 -3.52 -6.63
C CYS A 259 7.42 -3.71 -6.65
N ALA A 260 8.14 -2.77 -7.28
CA ALA A 260 9.60 -2.78 -7.29
C ALA A 260 10.19 -2.81 -5.87
N TYR A 261 9.58 -2.10 -4.90
CA TYR A 261 10.03 -2.13 -3.50
C TYR A 261 9.99 -3.53 -2.86
N VAL A 262 9.15 -4.44 -3.38
CA VAL A 262 9.08 -5.85 -2.96
C VAL A 262 10.16 -6.66 -3.67
N ALA A 263 10.37 -6.41 -4.96
CA ALA A 263 11.37 -7.10 -5.76
C ALA A 263 12.82 -6.74 -5.41
N ASN A 264 13.08 -5.48 -5.06
CA ASN A 264 14.42 -4.97 -4.83
C ASN A 264 15.15 -5.65 -3.66
N PRO A 265 14.52 -5.93 -2.50
CA PRO A 265 15.13 -6.75 -1.45
C PRO A 265 15.58 -8.14 -1.90
N PHE A 266 14.97 -8.70 -2.95
CA PHE A 266 15.36 -9.98 -3.54
C PHE A 266 16.35 -9.81 -4.70
N GLY A 267 16.81 -8.59 -5.00
CA GLY A 267 17.76 -8.30 -6.09
C GLY A 267 17.12 -7.95 -7.42
N GLY A 268 15.80 -7.74 -7.47
CA GLY A 268 15.11 -7.18 -8.65
C GLY A 268 15.45 -5.70 -8.84
N TYR A 269 15.41 -5.20 -10.09
CA TYR A 269 15.66 -3.78 -10.37
C TYR A 269 15.12 -3.34 -11.73
N GLN A 270 14.97 -2.03 -11.95
CA GLN A 270 14.45 -1.50 -13.20
C GLN A 270 15.56 -1.34 -14.25
N VAL A 271 15.27 -1.81 -15.47
CA VAL A 271 16.19 -1.75 -16.62
C VAL A 271 15.47 -1.26 -17.88
N ASN A 272 16.23 -0.74 -18.83
CA ASN A 272 15.75 -0.42 -20.16
C ASN A 272 15.86 -1.62 -21.12
N ARG A 273 15.56 -1.44 -22.41
CA ARG A 273 15.60 -2.51 -23.42
C ARG A 273 16.96 -3.18 -23.60
N HIS A 274 18.04 -2.55 -23.14
CA HIS A 274 19.41 -3.06 -23.23
C HIS A 274 19.82 -3.81 -21.95
N GLY A 275 18.94 -3.93 -20.96
CA GLY A 275 19.26 -4.48 -19.64
C GLY A 275 20.05 -3.52 -18.75
N ALA A 276 20.22 -2.26 -19.17
CA ALA A 276 20.93 -1.26 -18.38
C ALA A 276 19.99 -0.60 -17.37
N ARG A 277 20.45 -0.51 -16.11
CA ARG A 277 19.76 0.24 -15.06
C ARG A 277 19.84 1.73 -15.35
N PHE A 278 18.74 2.46 -15.11
CA PHE A 278 18.62 3.88 -15.45
C PHE A 278 18.13 4.78 -14.32
N VAL A 279 17.52 4.20 -13.26
CA VAL A 279 17.08 4.96 -12.08
C VAL A 279 18.20 5.09 -11.06
N GLU A 280 18.41 6.30 -10.55
CA GLU A 280 19.42 6.56 -9.51
C GLU A 280 18.97 6.12 -8.11
N SER A 281 17.66 6.08 -7.88
CA SER A 281 17.08 5.81 -6.56
C SER A 281 15.78 5.04 -6.75
N ASP A 282 15.67 3.88 -6.09
CA ASP A 282 14.43 3.09 -6.09
C ASP A 282 13.34 3.68 -5.19
N TYR A 283 13.71 4.67 -4.35
CA TYR A 283 12.73 5.37 -3.54
C TYR A 283 11.72 6.12 -4.39
N TRP A 284 10.46 5.91 -4.04
CA TRP A 284 9.33 6.47 -4.72
C TRP A 284 9.32 7.99 -4.63
N SER A 285 9.53 8.67 -5.75
CA SER A 285 9.54 10.13 -5.80
C SER A 285 9.16 10.63 -7.18
N GLY A 286 8.74 11.88 -7.27
CA GLY A 286 8.49 12.50 -8.56
C GLY A 286 9.77 12.64 -9.40
N GLN A 287 10.95 12.69 -8.79
CA GLN A 287 12.24 12.63 -9.50
C GLN A 287 12.45 11.27 -10.19
N MET A 288 12.22 10.17 -9.46
CA MET A 288 12.27 8.82 -10.03
C MET A 288 11.26 8.67 -11.20
N MET A 289 10.09 9.30 -11.10
CA MET A 289 9.11 9.33 -12.19
C MET A 289 9.54 10.16 -13.39
N ALA A 290 10.30 11.23 -13.19
CA ALA A 290 10.85 12.02 -14.28
C ALA A 290 11.91 11.21 -15.07
N GLU A 291 12.79 10.49 -14.38
CA GLU A 291 13.77 9.57 -14.98
C GLU A 291 13.06 8.46 -15.76
N PHE A 292 12.05 7.84 -15.16
CA PHE A 292 11.26 6.78 -15.80
C PHE A 292 10.53 7.28 -17.05
N ALA A 293 9.89 8.45 -16.99
CA ALA A 293 9.21 9.04 -18.14
C ALA A 293 10.19 9.39 -19.27
N ALA A 294 11.36 9.93 -18.93
CA ALA A 294 12.41 10.24 -19.90
C ALA A 294 12.95 8.97 -20.56
N GLU A 295 13.18 7.90 -19.80
CA GLU A 295 13.69 6.63 -20.34
C GLU A 295 12.67 5.99 -21.28
N VAL A 296 11.38 5.91 -20.88
CA VAL A 296 10.29 5.38 -21.71
C VAL A 296 10.12 6.15 -23.00
N ALA A 297 10.27 7.48 -22.97
CA ALA A 297 10.16 8.34 -24.15
C ALA A 297 11.40 8.30 -25.07
N SER A 298 12.50 7.69 -24.63
CA SER A 298 13.76 7.62 -25.38
C SER A 298 13.83 6.38 -26.28
N ALA A 299 14.84 6.33 -27.16
CA ALA A 299 15.16 5.15 -27.97
C ALA A 299 15.61 3.92 -27.14
N ARG A 300 15.85 4.09 -25.83
CA ARG A 300 16.21 3.01 -24.90
C ARG A 300 14.98 2.36 -24.25
N GLY A 301 13.80 2.95 -24.34
CA GLY A 301 12.55 2.29 -23.95
C GLY A 301 12.25 1.07 -24.83
N PRO A 302 11.40 0.12 -24.40
CA PRO A 302 10.63 0.09 -23.15
C PRO A 302 11.48 -0.23 -21.91
N VAL A 303 10.84 -0.19 -20.75
CA VAL A 303 11.46 -0.43 -19.44
C VAL A 303 10.83 -1.65 -18.76
N TYR A 304 11.64 -2.36 -17.98
CA TYR A 304 11.30 -3.64 -17.38
C TYR A 304 11.74 -3.71 -15.92
N LEU A 305 10.97 -4.43 -15.10
CA LEU A 305 11.44 -4.94 -13.81
C LEU A 305 12.17 -6.25 -14.07
N LYS A 306 13.49 -6.24 -13.86
CA LYS A 306 14.37 -7.38 -14.09
C LYS A 306 14.25 -8.40 -12.95
N LEU A 307 13.82 -9.61 -13.29
CA LEU A 307 13.60 -10.72 -12.34
C LEU A 307 14.23 -12.04 -12.82
N SER A 308 14.50 -12.17 -14.13
CA SER A 308 14.98 -13.41 -14.77
C SER A 308 16.36 -13.89 -14.31
N HIS A 309 17.13 -13.05 -13.63
CA HIS A 309 18.43 -13.43 -13.05
C HIS A 309 18.30 -13.98 -11.63
N LEU A 310 17.13 -13.87 -11.00
CA LEU A 310 16.92 -14.26 -9.62
C LEU A 310 16.94 -15.79 -9.48
N PRO A 311 17.49 -16.32 -8.37
CA PRO A 311 17.41 -17.74 -8.08
C PRO A 311 15.96 -18.17 -7.83
N GLU A 312 15.69 -19.45 -8.03
CA GLU A 312 14.35 -20.05 -7.90
C GLU A 312 13.65 -19.68 -6.58
N GLU A 313 14.38 -19.70 -5.47
CA GLU A 313 13.87 -19.36 -4.14
C GLU A 313 13.34 -17.92 -4.05
N SER A 314 14.04 -16.97 -4.67
CA SER A 314 13.64 -15.56 -4.69
C SER A 314 12.45 -15.35 -5.60
N VAL A 315 12.42 -16.04 -6.74
CA VAL A 315 11.26 -16.01 -7.65
C VAL A 315 10.03 -16.59 -6.97
N ALA A 316 10.13 -17.76 -6.34
CA ALA A 316 9.02 -18.41 -5.65
C ALA A 316 8.49 -17.56 -4.47
N ALA A 317 9.38 -16.92 -3.72
CA ALA A 317 9.01 -15.97 -2.67
C ALA A 317 8.27 -14.75 -3.23
N LEU A 318 8.78 -14.18 -4.33
CA LEU A 318 8.12 -13.05 -5.01
C LEU A 318 6.77 -13.42 -5.59
N GLU A 319 6.62 -14.58 -6.23
CA GLU A 319 5.34 -15.09 -6.72
C GLU A 319 4.36 -15.24 -5.56
N THR A 320 4.80 -15.81 -4.44
CA THR A 320 3.97 -15.94 -3.23
C THR A 320 3.50 -14.58 -2.73
N ILE A 321 4.39 -13.60 -2.53
CA ILE A 321 4.02 -12.28 -2.00
C ILE A 321 3.12 -11.54 -3.00
N LEU A 322 3.57 -11.44 -4.26
CA LEU A 322 2.94 -10.59 -5.28
C LEU A 322 1.63 -11.17 -5.82
N HIS A 323 1.49 -12.50 -5.89
CA HIS A 323 0.31 -13.19 -6.43
C HIS A 323 -0.67 -13.63 -5.36
N THR A 324 -0.39 -13.46 -4.06
CA THR A 324 -1.36 -13.80 -3.00
C THR A 324 -1.79 -12.61 -2.16
N THR A 325 -0.89 -11.65 -1.91
CA THR A 325 -1.15 -10.50 -1.04
C THR A 325 -1.39 -9.25 -1.86
N GLU A 326 -0.39 -8.81 -2.64
CA GLU A 326 -0.47 -7.53 -3.36
C GLU A 326 -1.63 -7.50 -4.36
N ARG A 327 -1.62 -8.42 -5.33
CA ARG A 327 -2.74 -8.56 -6.27
C ARG A 327 -2.90 -10.02 -6.71
N PRO A 328 -3.93 -10.73 -6.22
CA PRO A 328 -4.16 -12.13 -6.59
C PRO A 328 -4.31 -12.40 -8.10
N THR A 329 -4.82 -11.42 -8.84
CA THR A 329 -4.98 -11.52 -10.30
C THR A 329 -3.67 -11.38 -11.08
N ARG A 330 -2.55 -11.01 -10.43
CA ARG A 330 -1.23 -10.84 -11.06
C ARG A 330 -0.69 -12.17 -11.57
N GLY A 331 -0.84 -13.25 -10.81
CA GLY A 331 -0.41 -14.58 -11.23
C GLY A 331 -1.16 -15.04 -12.48
N THR A 332 -2.49 -14.92 -12.48
CA THR A 332 -3.34 -15.22 -13.65
C THR A 332 -2.98 -14.35 -14.86
N PHE A 333 -2.67 -13.07 -14.65
CA PHE A 333 -2.27 -12.14 -15.70
C PHE A 333 -0.98 -12.58 -16.42
N HIS A 334 0.05 -13.01 -15.68
CA HIS A 334 1.31 -13.48 -16.25
C HIS A 334 1.14 -14.84 -16.91
N ALA A 335 0.47 -15.79 -16.23
CA ALA A 335 0.19 -17.12 -16.77
C ALA A 335 -0.61 -17.06 -18.09
N GLY A 336 -1.62 -16.18 -18.17
CA GLY A 336 -2.42 -15.97 -19.38
C GLY A 336 -1.65 -15.42 -20.57
N ARG A 337 -0.46 -14.83 -20.35
CA ARG A 337 0.47 -14.40 -21.41
C ARG A 337 1.62 -15.37 -21.66
N GLY A 338 1.68 -16.49 -20.92
CA GLY A 338 2.83 -17.39 -20.97
C GLY A 338 4.11 -16.74 -20.44
N HIS A 339 4.00 -15.72 -19.56
CA HIS A 339 5.14 -15.08 -18.94
C HIS A 339 5.47 -15.74 -17.60
N ASP A 340 6.75 -16.01 -17.38
CA ASP A 340 7.32 -16.59 -16.16
C ASP A 340 8.51 -15.73 -15.74
N TYR A 341 8.59 -15.34 -14.46
CA TYR A 341 9.68 -14.50 -13.94
C TYR A 341 11.06 -15.13 -14.12
N ARG A 342 11.16 -16.46 -14.24
CA ARG A 342 12.42 -17.18 -14.50
C ARG A 342 12.99 -16.92 -15.89
N THR A 343 12.14 -16.50 -16.82
CA THR A 343 12.50 -16.38 -18.25
C THR A 343 12.15 -15.02 -18.85
N HIS A 344 11.27 -14.25 -18.21
CA HIS A 344 10.74 -12.99 -18.69
C HIS A 344 10.83 -11.91 -17.62
N ASP A 345 11.43 -10.77 -17.98
CA ASP A 345 11.37 -9.55 -17.19
C ASP A 345 10.00 -8.86 -17.40
N VAL A 346 9.48 -8.18 -16.37
CA VAL A 346 8.12 -7.64 -16.39
C VAL A 346 8.11 -6.24 -17.01
N GLU A 347 7.45 -6.06 -18.15
CA GLU A 347 7.33 -4.74 -18.78
C GLU A 347 6.53 -3.77 -17.91
N MET A 348 7.09 -2.58 -17.69
CA MET A 348 6.53 -1.55 -16.82
C MET A 348 6.06 -0.33 -17.63
N HIS A 349 5.13 0.44 -17.05
CA HIS A 349 4.64 1.71 -17.59
C HIS A 349 4.29 2.68 -16.44
N ILE A 350 3.85 3.89 -16.77
CA ILE A 350 3.48 4.93 -15.79
C ILE A 350 1.95 4.99 -15.64
N SER A 351 1.47 5.24 -14.43
CA SER A 351 0.05 5.43 -14.11
C SER A 351 -0.51 6.73 -14.63
N GLU A 352 -1.84 6.76 -14.71
CA GLU A 352 -2.60 8.00 -14.68
C GLU A 352 -2.28 8.83 -13.43
N ILE A 353 -2.56 10.14 -13.51
CA ILE A 353 -2.42 11.03 -12.37
C ILE A 353 -3.57 10.80 -11.36
N GLY A 354 -3.26 10.98 -10.07
CA GLY A 354 -4.25 10.99 -8.99
C GLY A 354 -3.93 12.05 -7.93
N LEU A 355 -4.90 12.30 -7.03
CA LEU A 355 -4.66 13.06 -5.78
C LEU A 355 -4.56 12.09 -4.61
N CYS A 356 -3.43 12.09 -3.92
CA CYS A 356 -3.20 11.22 -2.77
C CYS A 356 -2.26 11.89 -1.77
N GLY A 357 -2.76 12.22 -0.59
CA GLY A 357 -1.96 12.85 0.46
C GLY A 357 -0.98 11.90 1.13
N GLY A 358 -1.19 10.57 1.05
CA GLY A 358 -0.30 9.59 1.69
C GLY A 358 0.88 9.14 0.82
N HIS A 359 0.78 9.26 -0.50
CA HIS A 359 1.84 8.92 -1.47
C HIS A 359 2.48 10.16 -2.13
N SER A 360 1.80 11.30 -2.06
CA SER A 360 2.26 12.61 -2.54
C SER A 360 1.82 13.69 -1.55
N ALA A 361 1.80 14.97 -1.93
CA ALA A 361 1.45 16.06 -1.02
C ALA A 361 0.09 16.72 -1.34
N SER A 362 -0.82 16.01 -2.01
CA SER A 362 -2.13 16.54 -2.42
C SER A 362 -3.27 16.05 -1.52
N GLY A 363 -3.86 16.91 -0.70
CA GLY A 363 -4.91 16.48 0.24
C GLY A 363 -5.66 17.60 0.93
N VAL A 364 -6.57 17.23 1.82
CA VAL A 364 -7.22 18.12 2.79
C VAL A 364 -6.18 18.55 3.82
N ARG A 365 -6.07 19.86 4.07
CA ARG A 365 -5.16 20.41 5.07
C ARG A 365 -5.63 19.96 6.45
N VAL A 366 -4.70 19.34 7.20
CA VAL A 366 -4.93 18.95 8.60
C VAL A 366 -3.80 19.42 9.48
N ASP A 367 -4.08 19.60 10.76
CA ASP A 367 -3.07 19.80 11.80
C ASP A 367 -2.56 18.46 12.39
N ASP A 368 -1.72 18.55 13.42
CA ASP A 368 -1.14 17.40 14.13
C ASP A 368 -2.15 16.58 14.97
N ARG A 369 -3.44 16.95 14.92
CA ARG A 369 -4.57 16.21 15.50
C ARG A 369 -5.60 15.78 14.45
N ALA A 370 -5.23 15.82 13.18
CA ALA A 370 -6.10 15.51 12.04
C ALA A 370 -7.30 16.47 11.85
N ARG A 371 -7.31 17.64 12.52
CA ARG A 371 -8.38 18.64 12.39
C ARG A 371 -8.21 19.40 11.09
N THR A 372 -9.30 19.58 10.35
CA THR A 372 -9.32 20.48 9.20
C THR A 372 -9.49 21.94 9.63
N THR A 373 -9.49 22.87 8.68
CA THR A 373 -9.80 24.28 8.94
C THR A 373 -11.28 24.56 9.25
N VAL A 374 -12.17 23.57 9.07
CA VAL A 374 -13.58 23.63 9.46
C VAL A 374 -13.74 22.97 10.83
N GLN A 375 -14.36 23.68 11.77
CA GLN A 375 -14.54 23.16 13.12
C GLN A 375 -15.39 21.87 13.11
N GLY A 376 -14.98 20.87 13.88
CA GLY A 376 -15.68 19.58 13.95
C GLY A 376 -15.55 18.70 12.70
N LEU A 377 -14.75 19.11 11.69
CA LEU A 377 -14.43 18.31 10.52
C LEU A 377 -12.97 17.86 10.59
N TYR A 378 -12.75 16.56 10.33
CA TYR A 378 -11.47 15.89 10.34
C TYR A 378 -11.21 15.20 9.00
N ALA A 379 -9.95 14.99 8.66
CA ALA A 379 -9.56 14.16 7.53
C ALA A 379 -8.40 13.21 7.91
N ALA A 380 -8.44 11.98 7.40
CA ALA A 380 -7.42 10.97 7.68
C ALA A 380 -7.17 10.04 6.48
N GLY A 381 -6.07 9.29 6.52
CA GLY A 381 -5.62 8.43 5.41
C GLY A 381 -5.13 9.23 4.21
N ASP A 382 -5.24 8.66 3.01
CA ASP A 382 -4.80 9.30 1.74
C ASP A 382 -5.57 10.58 1.37
N LEU A 383 -6.64 10.91 2.09
CA LEU A 383 -7.36 12.16 1.94
C LEU A 383 -6.64 13.32 2.64
N ALA A 384 -6.01 13.06 3.78
CA ALA A 384 -5.30 14.08 4.55
C ALA A 384 -3.94 14.38 3.91
N CYS A 385 -3.58 15.66 3.81
CA CYS A 385 -2.28 16.08 3.29
C CYS A 385 -1.17 15.83 4.32
N VAL A 386 -0.72 14.58 4.44
CA VAL A 386 0.41 14.15 5.27
C VAL A 386 1.33 13.28 4.39
N PRO A 387 2.29 13.88 3.69
CA PRO A 387 3.01 13.22 2.61
C PRO A 387 3.80 12.01 3.10
N HIS A 388 3.83 10.96 2.27
CA HIS A 388 4.58 9.72 2.51
C HIS A 388 4.25 9.05 3.86
N ASN A 389 3.02 9.21 4.37
CA ASN A 389 2.58 8.59 5.61
C ASN A 389 2.19 7.11 5.39
N TYR A 390 1.83 6.72 4.16
CA TYR A 390 1.38 5.40 3.75
C TYR A 390 0.40 4.74 4.75
N MET A 391 0.40 3.41 4.83
CA MET A 391 -0.53 2.65 5.66
C MET A 391 -0.41 3.00 7.16
N ILE A 392 0.81 3.10 7.71
CA ILE A 392 0.98 3.37 9.14
C ILE A 392 0.46 4.76 9.53
N GLY A 393 0.69 5.75 8.67
CA GLY A 393 0.15 7.09 8.82
C GLY A 393 -1.36 7.15 8.72
N ALA A 394 -1.98 6.34 7.84
CA ALA A 394 -3.43 6.23 7.77
C ALA A 394 -4.03 5.75 9.11
N PHE A 395 -3.42 4.76 9.76
CA PHE A 395 -3.84 4.32 11.09
C PHE A 395 -3.62 5.39 12.15
N VAL A 396 -2.44 6.03 12.19
CA VAL A 396 -2.13 7.08 13.18
C VAL A 396 -3.06 8.27 13.05
N PHE A 397 -3.35 8.76 11.85
CA PHE A 397 -4.26 9.89 11.66
C PHE A 397 -5.73 9.50 11.86
N GLY A 398 -6.10 8.23 11.62
CA GLY A 398 -7.40 7.71 12.04
C GLY A 398 -7.56 7.73 13.56
N ASP A 399 -6.56 7.22 14.28
CA ASP A 399 -6.48 7.22 15.75
C ASP A 399 -6.56 8.65 16.33
N LEU A 400 -5.74 9.58 15.81
CA LEU A 400 -5.78 11.00 16.21
C LEU A 400 -7.15 11.64 15.98
N ALA A 401 -7.76 11.41 14.80
CA ALA A 401 -9.07 11.96 14.49
C ALA A 401 -10.15 11.39 15.42
N GLY A 402 -10.12 10.08 15.69
CA GLY A 402 -11.08 9.43 16.59
C GLY A 402 -10.95 9.92 18.03
N GLU A 403 -9.72 10.03 18.53
CA GLU A 403 -9.38 10.55 19.87
C GLU A 403 -9.91 11.98 20.07
N ASP A 404 -9.59 12.90 19.16
CA ASP A 404 -10.00 14.30 19.28
C ASP A 404 -11.50 14.49 18.97
N ALA A 405 -12.09 13.73 18.04
CA ALA A 405 -13.53 13.84 17.72
C ALA A 405 -14.45 13.30 18.83
N ALA A 406 -13.97 12.39 19.70
CA ALA A 406 -14.79 11.80 20.77
C ALA A 406 -15.26 12.80 21.84
N GLN A 407 -14.66 14.00 21.88
CA GLN A 407 -15.09 15.08 22.77
C GLN A 407 -16.45 15.68 22.38
N TYR A 408 -16.91 15.48 21.15
CA TYR A 408 -18.15 16.04 20.65
C TYR A 408 -19.37 15.18 21.01
N ARG A 409 -20.54 15.81 20.98
CA ARG A 409 -21.85 15.16 21.12
C ARG A 409 -22.72 15.47 19.93
N ALA A 410 -23.67 14.58 19.65
CA ALA A 410 -24.63 14.72 18.55
C ALA A 410 -25.19 16.15 18.45
N TYR A 411 -25.23 16.68 17.24
CA TYR A 411 -25.78 18.01 16.98
C TYR A 411 -27.30 18.02 17.18
N GLU A 412 -27.80 18.93 18.02
CA GLU A 412 -29.23 19.00 18.39
C GLU A 412 -30.03 19.99 17.52
N GLY A 413 -29.37 20.82 16.71
CA GLY A 413 -30.03 21.80 15.86
C GLY A 413 -30.64 21.20 14.60
N ALA A 414 -31.45 22.00 13.89
CA ALA A 414 -31.92 21.65 12.56
C ALA A 414 -30.75 21.60 11.56
N LEU A 415 -30.78 20.61 10.66
CA LEU A 415 -29.85 20.56 9.54
C LEU A 415 -30.15 21.71 8.55
N PRO A 416 -29.14 22.32 7.90
CA PRO A 416 -29.37 23.39 6.92
C PRO A 416 -30.15 22.89 5.68
N ASP A 417 -31.40 23.35 5.52
CA ASP A 417 -32.32 22.89 4.47
C ASP A 417 -31.78 23.15 3.05
N ASP A 418 -31.11 24.28 2.83
CA ASP A 418 -30.49 24.64 1.55
C ASP A 418 -29.41 23.63 1.12
N GLN A 419 -28.57 23.20 2.07
CA GLN A 419 -27.51 22.22 1.82
C GLN A 419 -28.08 20.81 1.62
N VAL A 420 -29.12 20.44 2.38
CA VAL A 420 -29.84 19.16 2.21
C VAL A 420 -30.49 19.08 0.83
N ARG A 421 -31.18 20.13 0.39
CA ARG A 421 -31.78 20.21 -0.96
C ARG A 421 -30.73 20.19 -2.06
N ALA A 422 -29.59 20.85 -1.88
CA ALA A 422 -28.49 20.80 -2.83
C ALA A 422 -27.89 19.39 -2.97
N ALA A 423 -27.75 18.66 -1.85
CA ALA A 423 -27.31 17.26 -1.87
C ALA A 423 -28.33 16.36 -2.58
N HIS A 424 -29.63 16.55 -2.29
CA HIS A 424 -30.72 15.83 -2.95
C HIS A 424 -30.72 16.05 -4.46
N GLU A 425 -30.62 17.30 -4.92
CA GLU A 425 -30.58 17.63 -6.34
C GLU A 425 -29.37 16.98 -7.04
N LEU A 426 -28.18 17.00 -6.41
CA LEU A 426 -26.99 16.35 -6.96
C LEU A 426 -27.22 14.85 -7.18
N ILE A 427 -27.88 14.17 -6.23
CA ILE A 427 -28.13 12.73 -6.28
C ILE A 427 -29.18 12.39 -7.33
N TYR A 428 -30.33 13.08 -7.32
CA TYR A 428 -31.52 12.62 -8.03
C TYR A 428 -31.80 13.30 -9.37
N ARG A 429 -31.13 14.42 -9.71
CA ARG A 429 -31.27 15.07 -11.01
C ARG A 429 -31.16 14.09 -12.20
N PRO A 430 -30.22 13.11 -12.23
CA PRO A 430 -30.08 12.20 -13.36
C PRO A 430 -31.34 11.37 -13.67
N LEU A 431 -32.26 11.17 -12.71
CA LEU A 431 -33.53 10.47 -12.94
C LEU A 431 -34.52 11.28 -13.78
N ARG A 432 -34.33 12.60 -13.90
CA ARG A 432 -35.16 13.48 -14.75
C ARG A 432 -34.79 13.37 -16.24
N SER A 433 -33.66 12.72 -16.55
CA SER A 433 -33.17 12.55 -17.92
C SER A 433 -32.71 11.11 -18.14
N PRO A 434 -33.57 10.09 -17.97
CA PRO A 434 -33.16 8.68 -17.98
C PRO A 434 -32.52 8.23 -19.31
N ASP A 435 -32.82 8.93 -20.41
CA ASP A 435 -32.25 8.71 -21.76
C ASP A 435 -31.12 9.69 -22.10
N GLY A 436 -30.65 10.48 -21.13
CA GLY A 436 -29.49 11.35 -21.28
C GLY A 436 -28.19 10.57 -21.48
N PRO A 437 -27.06 11.27 -21.76
CA PRO A 437 -25.77 10.61 -21.95
C PRO A 437 -25.42 9.72 -20.75
N PRO A 438 -25.05 8.45 -20.98
CA PRO A 438 -24.72 7.55 -19.88
C PRO A 438 -23.39 7.97 -19.25
N GLN A 439 -23.28 7.79 -17.94
CA GLN A 439 -22.12 8.24 -17.19
C GLN A 439 -20.75 7.77 -17.73
N PRO A 440 -20.55 6.55 -18.29
CA PRO A 440 -19.22 6.13 -18.74
C PRO A 440 -18.70 7.02 -19.87
N GLN A 441 -19.57 7.54 -20.73
CA GLN A 441 -19.19 8.43 -21.83
C GLN A 441 -18.77 9.81 -21.31
N VAL A 442 -19.52 10.34 -20.34
CA VAL A 442 -19.21 11.64 -19.71
C VAL A 442 -17.94 11.54 -18.87
N GLU A 443 -17.77 10.47 -18.10
CA GLU A 443 -16.56 10.18 -17.32
C GLU A 443 -15.33 10.04 -18.24
N TYR A 444 -15.45 9.28 -19.33
CA TYR A 444 -14.37 9.13 -20.31
C TYR A 444 -13.98 10.48 -20.90
N LYS A 445 -14.95 11.29 -21.35
CA LYS A 445 -14.71 12.62 -21.90
C LYS A 445 -13.99 13.53 -20.90
N LEU A 446 -14.43 13.51 -19.63
CA LEU A 446 -13.83 14.29 -18.54
C LEU A 446 -12.37 13.93 -18.33
N ARG A 447 -12.11 12.65 -18.08
CA ARG A 447 -10.77 12.16 -17.72
C ARG A 447 -9.82 12.20 -18.93
N ARG A 448 -10.33 12.20 -20.16
CA ARG A 448 -9.53 12.47 -21.37
C ARG A 448 -8.97 13.90 -21.36
N PHE A 449 -9.76 14.89 -20.98
CA PHE A 449 -9.26 16.27 -20.83
C PHE A 449 -8.23 16.41 -19.70
N VAL A 450 -8.38 15.63 -18.63
CA VAL A 450 -7.35 15.54 -17.58
C VAL A 450 -6.02 15.06 -18.18
N ASN A 451 -6.03 13.96 -18.95
CA ASN A 451 -4.80 13.45 -19.58
C ASN A 451 -4.22 14.41 -20.63
N ASP A 452 -5.07 15.02 -21.46
CA ASP A 452 -4.60 15.90 -22.54
C ASP A 452 -3.97 17.20 -22.01
N TYR A 453 -4.50 17.74 -20.91
CA TYR A 453 -4.23 19.12 -20.50
C TYR A 453 -3.73 19.32 -19.07
N VAL A 454 -3.97 18.38 -18.16
CA VAL A 454 -3.59 18.50 -16.74
C VAL A 454 -2.38 17.63 -16.42
N ALA A 455 -2.28 16.44 -17.02
CA ALA A 455 -1.17 15.53 -16.80
C ALA A 455 0.18 16.18 -17.20
N PRO A 456 1.24 15.94 -16.42
CA PRO A 456 2.56 16.47 -16.73
C PRO A 456 3.14 15.81 -18.00
N PRO A 457 3.97 16.52 -18.78
CA PRO A 457 4.42 17.88 -18.51
C PRO A 457 3.34 18.95 -18.80
N LYS A 458 3.21 19.91 -17.88
CA LYS A 458 2.16 20.93 -17.80
C LYS A 458 2.59 22.23 -18.48
N SER A 459 1.63 23.08 -18.85
CA SER A 459 1.88 24.48 -19.23
C SER A 459 0.64 25.35 -18.95
N GLY A 460 0.82 26.66 -18.80
CA GLY A 460 -0.26 27.62 -18.56
C GLY A 460 -1.37 27.52 -19.60
N ALA A 461 -1.01 27.43 -20.89
CA ALA A 461 -1.96 27.27 -21.99
C ALA A 461 -2.78 25.96 -21.89
N ARG A 462 -2.14 24.82 -21.60
CA ARG A 462 -2.86 23.54 -21.46
C ARG A 462 -3.82 23.59 -20.27
N LEU A 463 -3.34 24.04 -19.12
CA LEU A 463 -4.14 24.14 -17.90
C LEU A 463 -5.33 25.11 -18.07
N SER A 464 -5.13 26.20 -18.80
CA SER A 464 -6.19 27.17 -19.14
C SER A 464 -7.30 26.53 -19.98
N LEU A 465 -6.93 25.76 -21.02
CA LEU A 465 -7.89 24.99 -21.80
C LEU A 465 -8.61 23.94 -20.95
N ALA A 466 -7.91 23.28 -20.01
CA ALA A 466 -8.53 22.33 -19.09
C ALA A 466 -9.67 22.98 -18.29
N VAL A 467 -9.42 24.17 -17.71
CA VAL A 467 -10.42 24.92 -16.93
C VAL A 467 -11.63 25.29 -17.79
N GLU A 468 -11.43 25.74 -19.03
CA GLU A 468 -12.53 26.02 -19.97
C GLU A 468 -13.34 24.77 -20.29
N HIS A 469 -12.67 23.62 -20.50
CA HIS A 469 -13.34 22.35 -20.72
C HIS A 469 -14.16 21.93 -19.50
N PHE A 470 -13.58 21.94 -18.30
CA PHE A 470 -14.31 21.58 -17.08
C PHE A 470 -15.47 22.52 -16.76
N THR A 471 -15.36 23.80 -17.16
CA THR A 471 -16.47 24.76 -17.06
C THR A 471 -17.62 24.38 -18.01
N ARG A 472 -17.32 24.05 -19.27
CA ARG A 472 -18.34 23.59 -20.23
C ARG A 472 -18.98 22.27 -19.83
N MET A 473 -18.22 21.39 -19.19
CA MET A 473 -18.71 20.08 -18.76
C MET A 473 -19.80 20.12 -17.68
N HIS A 474 -20.08 21.27 -17.05
CA HIS A 474 -21.27 21.40 -16.21
C HIS A 474 -22.55 21.04 -16.96
N ALA A 475 -22.66 21.42 -18.24
CA ALA A 475 -23.82 21.09 -19.07
C ALA A 475 -23.89 19.60 -19.41
N ASP A 476 -22.74 18.99 -19.74
CA ASP A 476 -22.65 17.55 -20.01
C ASP A 476 -23.06 16.72 -18.77
N ILE A 477 -22.55 17.10 -17.59
CA ILE A 477 -22.88 16.48 -16.30
C ILE A 477 -24.36 16.72 -15.94
N ALA A 478 -24.87 17.92 -16.20
CA ALA A 478 -26.28 18.25 -15.96
C ALA A 478 -27.23 17.35 -16.75
N ALA A 479 -26.86 17.00 -17.99
CA ALA A 479 -27.65 16.18 -18.90
C ALA A 479 -27.52 14.66 -18.67
N MET A 480 -26.59 14.19 -17.82
CA MET A 480 -26.39 12.75 -17.56
C MET A 480 -27.68 12.06 -17.12
N GLY A 481 -27.89 10.84 -17.63
CA GLY A 481 -29.04 10.02 -17.31
C GLY A 481 -28.75 8.86 -16.37
N ALA A 482 -29.73 8.53 -15.53
CA ALA A 482 -29.73 7.32 -14.71
C ALA A 482 -31.14 6.74 -14.57
N ARG A 483 -31.22 5.43 -14.36
CA ARG A 483 -32.45 4.66 -14.13
C ARG A 483 -32.42 3.87 -12.81
N THR A 484 -31.22 3.58 -12.29
CA THR A 484 -31.00 2.76 -11.09
C THR A 484 -30.20 3.50 -10.01
N PRO A 485 -30.32 3.10 -8.73
CA PRO A 485 -29.47 3.61 -7.64
C PRO A 485 -27.97 3.48 -7.92
N HIS A 486 -27.55 2.41 -8.59
CA HIS A 486 -26.15 2.22 -8.96
C HIS A 486 -25.69 3.28 -9.97
N GLU A 487 -26.49 3.57 -10.99
CA GLU A 487 -26.19 4.62 -11.96
C GLU A 487 -26.18 6.02 -11.32
N LEU A 488 -27.03 6.28 -10.31
CA LEU A 488 -26.95 7.53 -9.52
C LEU A 488 -25.62 7.66 -8.79
N MET A 489 -25.14 6.57 -8.17
CA MET A 489 -23.82 6.54 -7.54
C MET A 489 -22.74 6.89 -8.54
N ARG A 490 -22.77 6.28 -9.73
CA ARG A 490 -21.79 6.57 -10.77
C ARG A 490 -21.89 8.01 -11.29
N CYS A 491 -23.09 8.57 -11.43
CA CYS A 491 -23.26 9.98 -11.84
C CYS A 491 -22.74 10.97 -10.78
N ALA A 492 -22.96 10.68 -9.48
CA ALA A 492 -22.40 11.47 -8.39
C ALA A 492 -20.86 11.43 -8.40
N GLU A 493 -20.26 10.25 -8.63
CA GLU A 493 -18.81 10.09 -8.76
C GLU A 493 -18.20 10.97 -9.87
N VAL A 494 -18.86 11.08 -11.04
CA VAL A 494 -18.40 11.97 -12.13
C VAL A 494 -18.37 13.44 -11.71
N THR A 495 -19.31 13.86 -10.85
CA THR A 495 -19.33 15.23 -10.31
C THR A 495 -18.11 15.47 -9.43
N PHE A 496 -17.74 14.52 -8.57
CA PHE A 496 -16.56 14.63 -7.70
C PHE A 496 -15.26 14.62 -8.49
N ILE A 497 -15.15 13.77 -9.51
CA ILE A 497 -13.97 13.73 -10.40
C ILE A 497 -13.80 15.09 -11.09
N ARG A 498 -14.90 15.72 -11.51
CA ARG A 498 -14.86 17.02 -12.18
C ARG A 498 -14.41 18.14 -11.24
N ASP A 499 -14.89 18.14 -10.01
CA ASP A 499 -14.42 19.09 -8.98
C ASP A 499 -12.92 18.91 -8.75
N CYS A 500 -12.46 17.68 -8.54
CA CYS A 500 -11.04 17.37 -8.35
C CYS A 500 -10.18 17.77 -9.57
N ALA A 501 -10.68 17.57 -10.78
CA ALA A 501 -10.00 17.95 -12.01
C ALA A 501 -9.82 19.47 -12.15
N GLU A 502 -10.85 20.25 -11.82
CA GLU A 502 -10.73 21.71 -11.82
C GLU A 502 -9.79 22.21 -10.71
N MET A 503 -9.89 21.64 -9.50
CA MET A 503 -8.97 21.96 -8.40
C MET A 503 -7.51 21.67 -8.80
N ALA A 504 -7.24 20.52 -9.42
CA ALA A 504 -5.92 20.13 -9.93
C ALA A 504 -5.39 21.09 -11.00
N ALA A 505 -6.23 21.46 -11.96
CA ALA A 505 -5.85 22.37 -13.04
C ALA A 505 -5.54 23.79 -12.53
N ARG A 506 -6.42 24.36 -11.71
CA ARG A 506 -6.24 25.72 -11.17
C ARG A 506 -5.08 25.81 -10.18
N SER A 507 -4.90 24.81 -9.31
CA SER A 507 -3.74 24.76 -8.41
C SER A 507 -2.44 24.68 -9.23
N SER A 508 -2.44 23.88 -10.28
CA SER A 508 -1.27 23.77 -11.16
C SER A 508 -1.00 25.05 -11.96
N LEU A 509 -2.05 25.79 -12.34
CA LEU A 509 -1.94 27.05 -13.06
C LEU A 509 -1.37 28.15 -12.14
N ALA A 510 -1.80 28.16 -10.88
CA ALA A 510 -1.36 29.10 -9.87
C ALA A 510 0.15 29.01 -9.61
N ARG A 511 0.69 27.80 -9.42
CA ARG A 511 2.12 27.57 -9.16
C ARG A 511 2.94 27.72 -10.44
N THR A 512 3.75 28.77 -10.53
CA THR A 512 4.58 29.09 -11.70
C THR A 512 6.05 28.71 -11.50
N GLU A 513 6.29 27.44 -11.17
CA GLU A 513 7.60 26.80 -11.08
C GLU A 513 7.50 25.32 -11.48
N SER A 514 8.63 24.61 -11.47
CA SER A 514 8.66 23.14 -11.49
C SER A 514 9.30 22.60 -10.21
N ARG A 515 8.65 21.64 -9.57
CA ARG A 515 9.08 20.99 -8.31
C ARG A 515 8.55 19.57 -8.24
N TRP A 516 9.14 18.73 -7.39
CA TRP A 516 8.76 17.33 -7.18
C TRP A 516 8.86 16.49 -8.46
N GLY A 517 9.89 16.73 -9.27
CA GLY A 517 10.10 16.07 -10.55
C GLY A 517 8.84 16.04 -11.44
N LEU A 518 8.39 14.86 -11.84
CA LEU A 518 7.23 14.71 -12.72
C LEU A 518 5.91 15.12 -12.07
N TYR A 519 5.78 15.10 -10.73
CA TYR A 519 4.51 15.40 -10.04
C TYR A 519 4.03 16.83 -10.32
N HIS A 520 4.96 17.76 -10.48
CA HIS A 520 4.69 19.12 -10.93
C HIS A 520 5.78 19.64 -11.88
N ALA A 521 5.88 19.03 -13.06
CA ALA A 521 6.74 19.52 -14.14
C ALA A 521 5.99 20.49 -15.06
N ARG A 522 6.43 21.75 -15.14
CA ARG A 522 5.93 22.80 -16.04
C ARG A 522 6.96 23.15 -17.12
N THR A 523 6.58 23.06 -18.39
CA THR A 523 7.50 23.34 -19.51
C THR A 523 7.76 24.83 -19.71
N ASP A 524 6.79 25.68 -19.35
CA ASP A 524 6.88 27.14 -19.37
C ASP A 524 7.61 27.73 -18.16
N HIS A 525 7.72 26.95 -17.07
CA HIS A 525 8.46 27.30 -15.85
C HIS A 525 9.32 26.11 -15.38
N PRO A 526 10.40 25.74 -16.09
CA PRO A 526 11.10 24.47 -15.90
C PRO A 526 12.00 24.39 -14.65
N LYS A 527 12.17 25.49 -13.91
CA LYS A 527 13.04 25.56 -12.73
C LYS A 527 12.21 25.73 -11.45
N SER A 528 12.74 25.24 -10.34
CA SER A 528 12.25 25.60 -9.01
C SER A 528 12.53 27.07 -8.70
N ASN A 529 11.71 27.66 -7.84
CA ASN A 529 11.82 29.05 -7.40
C ASN A 529 11.49 29.15 -5.90
N ASP A 530 12.47 28.85 -5.05
CA ASP A 530 12.28 28.86 -3.60
C ASP A 530 11.91 30.24 -3.05
N ARG A 531 12.37 31.33 -3.70
CA ARG A 531 12.06 32.70 -3.29
C ARG A 531 10.56 32.97 -3.26
N ASP A 532 9.84 32.54 -4.30
CA ASP A 532 8.42 32.86 -4.45
C ASP A 532 7.49 31.67 -4.11
N TRP A 533 8.02 30.45 -4.15
CA TRP A 533 7.22 29.22 -4.16
C TRP A 533 7.63 28.15 -3.14
N LEU A 534 8.56 28.42 -2.22
CA LEU A 534 8.77 27.57 -1.02
C LEU A 534 7.63 27.76 0.00
N HIS A 535 6.41 27.41 -0.42
CA HIS A 535 5.14 27.63 0.25
C HIS A 535 4.19 26.46 -0.01
N HIS A 536 3.34 26.17 0.96
CA HIS A 536 2.11 25.44 0.72
C HIS A 536 1.15 26.31 -0.11
N LEU A 537 0.47 25.70 -1.06
CA LEU A 537 -0.58 26.36 -1.83
C LEU A 537 -1.93 25.85 -1.32
N ASP A 538 -2.57 26.65 -0.47
CA ASP A 538 -3.88 26.33 0.10
C ASP A 538 -4.98 26.79 -0.85
N LEU A 539 -5.94 25.90 -1.14
CA LEU A 539 -7.13 26.09 -1.95
C LEU A 539 -8.36 26.01 -1.05
N ARG A 540 -9.29 26.97 -1.19
CA ARG A 540 -10.59 26.94 -0.52
C ARG A 540 -11.72 27.42 -1.41
N LYS A 541 -12.96 27.09 -1.02
CA LYS A 541 -14.17 27.66 -1.60
C LYS A 541 -14.50 28.98 -0.90
N SER A 542 -14.63 30.06 -1.67
CA SER A 542 -15.06 31.36 -1.15
C SER A 542 -16.58 31.39 -0.85
N ALA A 543 -17.04 32.44 -0.19
CA ALA A 543 -18.47 32.67 0.03
C ALA A 543 -19.27 32.86 -1.28
N THR A 544 -18.63 33.31 -2.36
CA THR A 544 -19.24 33.40 -3.71
C THR A 544 -19.21 32.07 -4.46
N GLY A 545 -18.54 31.06 -3.90
CA GLY A 545 -18.38 29.73 -4.48
C GLY A 545 -17.15 29.57 -5.38
N ALA A 546 -16.31 30.59 -5.48
CA ALA A 546 -15.09 30.56 -6.29
C ALA A 546 -13.94 29.79 -5.61
N MET A 547 -13.01 29.29 -6.43
CA MET A 547 -11.77 28.66 -5.97
C MET A 547 -10.73 29.75 -5.70
N GLU A 548 -10.41 29.98 -4.42
CA GLU A 548 -9.41 30.96 -3.98
C GLU A 548 -8.15 30.28 -3.48
N PHE A 549 -7.01 30.91 -3.75
CA PHE A 549 -5.69 30.41 -3.36
C PHE A 549 -4.99 31.31 -2.35
N THR A 550 -4.26 30.68 -1.44
CA THR A 550 -3.35 31.34 -0.49
C THR A 550 -2.00 30.64 -0.52
N ALA A 551 -0.92 31.39 -0.77
CA ALA A 551 0.43 30.89 -0.60
C ALA A 551 0.84 31.05 0.87
N ARG A 552 0.89 29.93 1.61
CA ARG A 552 1.26 29.88 3.02
C ARG A 552 2.71 29.44 3.17
N PRO A 553 3.59 30.24 3.78
CA PRO A 553 4.99 29.87 3.97
C PRO A 553 5.14 28.54 4.71
N VAL A 554 6.17 27.77 4.34
CA VAL A 554 6.56 26.59 5.11
C VAL A 554 7.00 27.08 6.50
N ALA A 555 6.48 26.46 7.55
CA ALA A 555 6.85 26.79 8.92
C ALA A 555 8.32 26.46 9.18
N PRO A 556 9.00 27.14 10.13
CA PRO A 556 10.31 26.72 10.58
C PRO A 556 10.31 25.24 10.96
N TYR A 557 11.29 24.50 10.46
CA TYR A 557 11.36 23.06 10.71
C TYR A 557 11.60 22.75 12.18
N LEU A 558 10.92 21.71 12.66
CA LEU A 558 11.13 21.10 13.96
C LEU A 558 12.44 20.29 13.98
N VAL A 559 12.76 19.66 12.85
CA VAL A 559 13.98 18.90 12.60
C VAL A 559 14.75 19.60 11.48
N PRO A 560 15.95 20.15 11.75
CA PRO A 560 16.77 20.82 10.74
C PRO A 560 17.12 19.90 9.57
N VAL A 561 17.10 20.46 8.36
CA VAL A 561 17.50 19.79 7.11
C VAL A 561 18.38 20.76 6.35
N ASP A 562 19.69 20.50 6.29
CA ASP A 562 20.71 21.47 5.83
C ASP A 562 20.42 22.06 4.44
N GLU A 563 19.76 21.29 3.57
CA GLU A 563 19.40 21.69 2.21
C GLU A 563 18.31 22.78 2.16
N TYR A 564 17.53 22.94 3.23
CA TYR A 564 16.35 23.80 3.28
C TYR A 564 16.24 24.56 4.61
N ALA A 565 16.13 25.88 4.56
CA ALA A 565 16.00 26.72 5.75
C ALA A 565 14.76 27.64 5.65
N PRO A 566 13.53 27.11 5.77
CA PRO A 566 12.34 27.94 5.75
C PRO A 566 12.30 28.84 6.99
N VAL A 567 12.15 30.14 6.76
CA VAL A 567 12.09 31.15 7.83
C VAL A 567 10.65 31.45 8.29
N GLY A 568 9.66 30.82 7.67
CA GLY A 568 8.24 31.17 7.85
C GLY A 568 7.88 32.52 7.22
N GLY A 569 6.77 33.10 7.64
CA GLY A 569 6.32 34.41 7.18
C GLY A 569 4.80 34.57 7.18
N ALA A 570 4.32 35.70 6.67
CA ALA A 570 2.89 35.94 6.46
C ALA A 570 2.38 35.24 5.20
N SER A 571 1.17 34.67 5.27
CA SER A 571 0.50 34.12 4.10
C SER A 571 0.14 35.21 3.08
N ARG A 572 0.32 34.90 1.79
CA ARG A 572 -0.04 35.77 0.67
C ARG A 572 -1.33 35.26 0.02
N PHE A 573 -2.41 36.03 0.14
CA PHE A 573 -3.66 35.76 -0.55
C PHE A 573 -3.48 36.02 -2.05
N LEU A 574 -3.74 35.00 -2.88
CA LEU A 574 -3.65 35.07 -4.34
C LEU A 574 -5.02 35.29 -4.98
N GLY A 575 -6.10 34.94 -4.28
CA GLY A 575 -7.47 35.06 -4.78
C GLY A 575 -7.78 34.03 -5.86
N GLU A 576 -8.66 34.39 -6.80
CA GLU A 576 -9.00 33.54 -7.94
C GLU A 576 -7.88 33.52 -8.98
N VAL A 577 -7.63 32.34 -9.53
CA VAL A 577 -6.68 32.15 -10.63
C VAL A 577 -7.47 31.95 -11.92
N HIS A 578 -7.28 32.89 -12.86
CA HIS A 578 -8.00 32.91 -14.13
C HIS A 578 -7.18 32.25 -15.26
N PRO A 579 -7.84 31.54 -16.19
CA PRO A 579 -7.21 31.01 -17.39
C PRO A 579 -6.51 32.12 -18.21
N GLU A 580 -5.36 31.77 -18.78
CA GLU A 580 -4.69 32.57 -19.79
C GLU A 580 -5.51 32.59 -21.09
N GLN A 581 -5.46 33.69 -21.84
CA GLN A 581 -6.08 33.76 -23.16
C GLN A 581 -5.29 32.93 -24.17
N VAL A 582 -5.74 31.70 -24.43
CA VAL A 582 -5.15 30.82 -25.44
C VAL A 582 -5.80 31.14 -26.79
N ALA A 583 -5.18 32.01 -27.59
CA ALA A 583 -5.72 32.41 -28.88
C ALA A 583 -6.01 31.19 -29.79
N THR A 584 -7.27 31.00 -30.17
CA THR A 584 -7.66 30.07 -31.23
C THR A 584 -7.25 30.66 -32.57
N ALA A 585 -6.01 30.37 -33.01
CA ALA A 585 -5.48 30.64 -34.35
C ALA A 585 -5.58 32.09 -34.86
N GLY A 586 -4.58 32.92 -34.51
CA GLY A 586 -4.09 33.93 -35.45
C GLY A 586 -3.45 33.25 -36.67
N ARG A 587 -3.49 33.89 -37.85
CA ARG A 587 -3.08 33.33 -39.15
C ARG A 587 -1.77 32.53 -39.08
N ARG A 588 -1.86 31.24 -39.41
CA ARG A 588 -0.73 30.47 -39.94
C ARG A 588 -0.55 30.89 -41.38
N ASP A 589 0.36 31.81 -41.65
CA ASP A 589 0.76 32.10 -43.03
C ASP A 589 1.63 30.94 -43.55
N THR A 590 0.91 29.93 -44.06
CA THR A 590 1.35 28.86 -44.97
C THR A 590 1.80 27.53 -44.31
N PRO A 591 1.02 26.44 -44.49
CA PRO A 591 1.50 25.06 -44.34
C PRO A 591 2.42 24.66 -45.52
N PRO A 592 3.42 23.78 -45.33
CA PRO A 592 4.11 23.16 -46.45
C PRO A 592 3.16 22.22 -47.22
N VAL A 593 3.14 22.38 -48.55
CA VAL A 593 2.33 21.63 -49.51
C VAL A 593 3.14 20.44 -50.04
N GLY A 594 2.52 19.26 -50.12
CA GLY A 594 2.95 18.12 -50.92
C GLY A 594 1.78 17.59 -51.74
N SER A 595 1.93 17.58 -53.07
CA SER A 595 0.92 17.21 -54.08
C SER A 595 1.22 15.83 -54.72
N PRO A 596 0.30 15.25 -55.54
CA PRO A 596 -0.10 13.85 -55.48
C PRO A 596 0.59 12.90 -56.48
N GLY A 597 0.60 11.60 -56.16
CA GLY A 597 0.93 10.50 -57.07
C GLY A 597 -0.28 9.59 -57.30
N THR A 598 -0.69 9.51 -58.56
CA THR A 598 -1.80 8.74 -59.14
C THR A 598 -1.50 7.24 -59.30
N GLY A 599 -2.52 6.38 -59.21
CA GLY A 599 -2.50 5.03 -59.77
C GLY A 599 -3.68 4.15 -59.34
N ALA A 600 -4.68 4.01 -60.20
CA ALA A 600 -5.87 3.18 -60.03
C ALA A 600 -5.64 1.70 -60.41
N ALA A 601 -6.41 0.77 -59.83
CA ALA A 601 -7.23 -0.22 -60.54
C ALA A 601 -7.82 -1.27 -59.57
N ALA A 602 -8.98 -1.81 -59.95
CA ALA A 602 -9.87 -2.64 -59.17
C ALA A 602 -9.71 -4.16 -59.41
N ALA A 603 -10.32 -4.93 -58.49
CA ALA A 603 -11.21 -6.08 -58.71
C ALA A 603 -10.75 -7.50 -58.29
N THR A 604 -11.75 -8.17 -57.68
CA THR A 604 -12.12 -9.61 -57.63
C THR A 604 -11.57 -10.57 -56.56
N ASP A 605 -12.55 -11.06 -55.78
CA ASP A 605 -12.90 -12.43 -55.35
C ASP A 605 -11.98 -13.32 -54.52
N GLY A 606 -12.60 -13.83 -53.44
CA GLY A 606 -12.70 -15.26 -53.17
C GLY A 606 -11.74 -15.83 -52.13
N GLY A 607 -12.27 -16.22 -50.96
CA GLY A 607 -11.50 -17.02 -50.00
C GLY A 607 -12.17 -17.20 -48.65
N THR A 608 -13.10 -18.15 -48.56
CA THR A 608 -13.65 -18.75 -47.34
C THR A 608 -12.56 -19.36 -46.44
N ALA A 609 -12.59 -19.13 -45.12
CA ALA A 609 -12.18 -20.12 -44.11
C ALA A 609 -12.53 -19.70 -42.67
N GLY A 610 -13.33 -20.54 -42.00
CA GLY A 610 -13.02 -21.03 -40.65
C GLY A 610 -13.30 -20.12 -39.45
N ALA A 611 -14.52 -20.19 -38.92
CA ALA A 611 -14.78 -19.92 -37.51
C ALA A 611 -14.14 -21.02 -36.63
N PRO A 612 -13.49 -20.69 -35.50
CA PRO A 612 -13.31 -21.63 -34.41
C PRO A 612 -14.44 -21.47 -33.39
N GLY A 613 -15.01 -22.62 -33.01
CA GLY A 613 -16.19 -22.74 -32.17
C GLY A 613 -16.00 -22.20 -30.76
N THR A 614 -17.11 -21.70 -30.24
CA THR A 614 -17.38 -21.48 -28.82
C THR A 614 -17.33 -22.82 -28.09
N GLY A 615 -16.22 -23.07 -27.39
CA GLY A 615 -16.15 -24.10 -26.37
C GLY A 615 -16.94 -23.65 -25.15
N ASP A 616 -18.16 -24.18 -25.00
CA ASP A 616 -18.93 -24.13 -23.76
C ASP A 616 -18.20 -24.95 -22.68
N GLY A 617 -17.29 -24.29 -21.97
CA GLY A 617 -16.81 -24.72 -20.66
C GLY A 617 -17.87 -24.41 -19.61
N THR A 618 -18.97 -25.14 -19.61
CA THR A 618 -19.96 -25.11 -18.52
C THR A 618 -19.36 -25.82 -17.30
N GLY A 619 -18.56 -25.08 -16.53
CA GLY A 619 -18.30 -25.41 -15.14
C GLY A 619 -19.61 -25.34 -14.38
N THR A 620 -20.23 -26.49 -14.15
CA THR A 620 -21.41 -26.69 -13.33
C THR A 620 -21.07 -26.37 -11.86
N GLY A 621 -21.05 -25.09 -11.52
CA GLY A 621 -21.15 -24.65 -10.13
C GLY A 621 -22.54 -25.01 -9.62
N ALA A 622 -22.64 -26.09 -8.86
CA ALA A 622 -23.84 -26.38 -8.10
C ALA A 622 -24.23 -25.14 -7.28
N PRO A 623 -25.53 -24.80 -7.15
CA PRO A 623 -25.95 -23.68 -6.33
C PRO A 623 -25.41 -23.86 -4.89
N PRO A 624 -24.97 -22.79 -4.21
CA PRO A 624 -24.48 -22.90 -2.84
C PRO A 624 -25.55 -23.54 -1.96
N SER A 625 -25.14 -24.53 -1.16
CA SER A 625 -26.01 -25.20 -0.19
C SER A 625 -26.79 -24.15 0.62
N PRO A 626 -28.12 -24.26 0.78
CA PRO A 626 -28.91 -23.32 1.58
C PRO A 626 -28.34 -23.11 2.99
N ARG A 627 -27.70 -24.14 3.56
CA ARG A 627 -27.02 -24.06 4.85
C ARG A 627 -25.81 -23.12 4.87
N ILE A 628 -25.09 -22.98 3.74
CA ILE A 628 -23.97 -22.03 3.63
C ILE A 628 -24.51 -20.60 3.65
N LEU A 629 -25.65 -20.32 2.99
CA LEU A 629 -26.28 -19.00 3.03
C LEU A 629 -26.77 -18.64 4.42
N GLU A 630 -27.38 -19.59 5.14
CA GLU A 630 -27.77 -19.42 6.55
C GLU A 630 -26.55 -19.11 7.42
N LEU A 631 -25.45 -19.85 7.24
CA LEU A 631 -24.22 -19.64 7.99
C LEU A 631 -23.57 -18.28 7.70
N LEU A 632 -23.56 -17.84 6.44
CA LEU A 632 -23.04 -16.52 6.05
C LEU A 632 -23.87 -15.40 6.70
N ALA A 633 -25.19 -15.51 6.69
CA ALA A 633 -26.07 -14.56 7.39
C ALA A 633 -25.80 -14.57 8.90
N LEU A 634 -25.72 -15.75 9.51
CA LEU A 634 -25.42 -15.90 10.93
C LEU A 634 -24.08 -15.26 11.30
N THR A 635 -23.07 -15.36 10.44
CA THR A 635 -21.72 -14.79 10.68
C THR A 635 -21.75 -13.26 10.77
N GLU A 636 -22.70 -12.58 10.12
CA GLU A 636 -22.88 -11.13 10.26
C GLU A 636 -23.22 -10.72 11.70
N ASP A 637 -23.91 -11.61 12.44
CA ASP A 637 -24.31 -11.39 13.83
C ASP A 637 -23.21 -11.73 14.85
N GLN A 638 -22.06 -12.27 14.41
CA GLN A 638 -21.05 -12.99 15.22
C GLN A 638 -21.69 -14.00 16.18
N PRO A 639 -21.94 -15.22 15.69
CA PRO A 639 -22.48 -16.28 16.53
C PRO A 639 -21.45 -16.68 17.60
N ASP A 640 -21.97 -17.18 18.72
CA ASP A 640 -21.14 -17.93 19.66
C ASP A 640 -20.81 -19.32 19.11
N LEU A 641 -19.85 -19.99 19.73
CA LEU A 641 -19.45 -21.34 19.32
C LEU A 641 -20.64 -22.34 19.32
N PRO A 642 -21.54 -22.36 20.33
CA PRO A 642 -22.76 -23.17 20.30
C PRO A 642 -23.59 -23.02 19.02
N ALA A 643 -23.79 -21.80 18.52
CA ALA A 643 -24.53 -21.56 17.28
C ALA A 643 -23.80 -22.08 16.02
N LEU A 644 -22.46 -22.16 16.04
CA LEU A 644 -21.66 -22.71 14.93
C LEU A 644 -21.51 -24.24 14.96
N ARG A 645 -21.64 -24.88 16.13
CA ARG A 645 -21.47 -26.34 16.31
C ARG A 645 -22.28 -27.21 15.33
N PRO A 646 -23.55 -26.91 15.02
CA PRO A 646 -24.32 -27.71 14.05
C PRO A 646 -23.73 -27.71 12.64
N TYR A 647 -23.03 -26.64 12.26
CA TYR A 647 -22.39 -26.51 10.95
C TYR A 647 -20.99 -27.15 10.93
N LEU A 648 -20.27 -27.12 12.07
CA LEU A 648 -18.99 -27.81 12.23
C LEU A 648 -19.13 -29.33 12.24
N ALA A 649 -20.30 -29.86 12.58
CA ALA A 649 -20.62 -31.28 12.56
C ALA A 649 -21.51 -31.71 11.37
N ASP A 650 -21.70 -30.83 10.39
CA ASP A 650 -22.59 -31.09 9.25
C ASP A 650 -22.07 -32.27 8.42
N PRO A 651 -22.95 -33.16 7.90
CA PRO A 651 -22.52 -34.25 7.02
C PRO A 651 -21.81 -33.75 5.75
N ASP A 652 -22.15 -32.56 5.25
CA ASP A 652 -21.54 -31.96 4.06
C ASP A 652 -20.18 -31.28 4.42
N PRO A 653 -19.05 -31.78 3.87
CA PRO A 653 -17.74 -31.16 4.10
C PRO A 653 -17.63 -29.71 3.61
N ALA A 654 -18.43 -29.29 2.62
CA ALA A 654 -18.46 -27.89 2.18
C ALA A 654 -19.05 -26.97 3.25
N VAL A 655 -20.09 -27.43 3.96
CA VAL A 655 -20.68 -26.71 5.10
C VAL A 655 -19.71 -26.66 6.27
N ARG A 656 -19.04 -27.77 6.60
CA ARG A 656 -18.02 -27.78 7.67
C ARG A 656 -16.85 -26.85 7.36
N ARG A 657 -16.39 -26.81 6.11
CA ARG A 657 -15.35 -25.88 5.66
C ARG A 657 -15.82 -24.42 5.79
N ALA A 658 -17.05 -24.12 5.37
CA ALA A 658 -17.62 -22.79 5.55
C ALA A 658 -17.76 -22.43 7.04
N ALA A 659 -18.04 -23.39 7.91
CA ALA A 659 -18.11 -23.19 9.36
C ALA A 659 -16.74 -22.90 9.98
N VAL A 660 -15.67 -23.50 9.44
CA VAL A 660 -14.28 -23.15 9.78
C VAL A 660 -13.97 -21.71 9.36
N ASP A 661 -14.36 -21.29 8.15
CA ASP A 661 -14.21 -19.89 7.73
C ASP A 661 -14.98 -18.95 8.68
N ALA A 662 -16.23 -19.28 9.02
CA ALA A 662 -17.06 -18.50 9.95
C ALA A 662 -16.46 -18.41 11.36
N LEU A 663 -15.87 -19.49 11.88
CA LEU A 663 -15.11 -19.47 13.14
C LEU A 663 -13.91 -18.52 13.06
N THR A 664 -13.19 -18.55 11.94
CA THR A 664 -12.03 -17.68 11.69
C THR A 664 -12.43 -16.21 11.67
N GLU A 665 -13.62 -15.94 11.10
CA GLU A 665 -14.17 -14.60 10.98
C GLU A 665 -14.78 -14.05 12.28
N SER A 666 -15.37 -14.89 13.12
CA SER A 666 -16.08 -14.45 14.33
C SER A 666 -15.27 -14.60 15.61
N VAL A 667 -14.34 -15.56 15.64
CA VAL A 667 -13.43 -15.91 16.75
C VAL A 667 -14.13 -15.94 18.13
N PRO A 668 -15.25 -16.66 18.31
CA PRO A 668 -15.87 -16.83 19.62
C PRO A 668 -14.95 -17.58 20.59
N THR A 669 -15.23 -17.48 21.90
CA THR A 669 -14.51 -18.26 22.92
C THR A 669 -14.52 -19.75 22.58
N GLY A 670 -13.36 -20.40 22.67
CA GLY A 670 -13.18 -21.81 22.29
C GLY A 670 -12.86 -22.07 20.81
N THR A 671 -12.69 -21.02 19.99
CA THR A 671 -12.33 -21.14 18.56
C THR A 671 -11.08 -21.99 18.34
N GLY A 672 -10.01 -21.78 19.11
CA GLY A 672 -8.77 -22.55 18.97
C GLY A 672 -9.00 -24.05 19.10
N GLN A 673 -9.77 -24.49 20.11
CA GLN A 673 -10.06 -25.92 20.33
C GLN A 673 -10.93 -26.49 19.21
N ALA A 674 -11.91 -25.73 18.73
CA ALA A 674 -12.77 -26.15 17.62
C ALA A 674 -11.97 -26.32 16.32
N LEU A 675 -11.08 -25.39 16.01
CA LEU A 675 -10.20 -25.48 14.84
C LEU A 675 -9.17 -26.61 14.98
N ALA A 676 -8.57 -26.78 16.17
CA ALA A 676 -7.63 -27.88 16.42
C ALA A 676 -8.30 -29.25 16.31
N ALA A 677 -9.57 -29.38 16.72
CA ALA A 677 -10.36 -30.59 16.48
C ALA A 677 -10.63 -30.83 14.98
N ALA A 678 -10.89 -29.77 14.21
CA ALA A 678 -11.11 -29.85 12.77
C ALA A 678 -9.86 -30.28 11.97
N LEU A 679 -8.66 -30.26 12.57
CA LEU A 679 -7.46 -30.87 11.98
C LEU A 679 -7.57 -32.40 11.81
N ALA A 680 -8.48 -33.05 12.54
CA ALA A 680 -8.77 -34.48 12.42
C ALA A 680 -9.99 -34.79 11.54
N ASP A 681 -10.56 -33.80 10.83
CA ASP A 681 -11.74 -34.00 9.97
C ASP A 681 -11.46 -35.04 8.86
N PRO A 682 -12.41 -35.93 8.52
CA PRO A 682 -12.22 -36.90 7.43
C PRO A 682 -11.95 -36.24 6.06
N ALA A 683 -12.44 -35.03 5.82
CA ALA A 683 -12.28 -34.31 4.56
C ALA A 683 -10.99 -33.46 4.52
N PRO A 684 -10.09 -33.66 3.53
CA PRO A 684 -8.84 -32.89 3.41
C PRO A 684 -9.05 -31.38 3.31
N ALA A 685 -10.11 -30.93 2.61
CA ALA A 685 -10.41 -29.51 2.46
C ALA A 685 -10.76 -28.83 3.80
N VAL A 686 -11.40 -29.54 4.73
CA VAL A 686 -11.73 -29.02 6.07
C VAL A 686 -10.47 -28.95 6.92
N ARG A 687 -9.62 -29.99 6.89
CA ARG A 687 -8.33 -29.99 7.61
C ARG A 687 -7.41 -28.86 7.14
N ALA A 688 -7.30 -28.68 5.82
CA ALA A 688 -6.50 -27.61 5.24
C ALA A 688 -7.03 -26.22 5.62
N ALA A 689 -8.35 -26.01 5.58
CA ALA A 689 -8.98 -24.79 6.05
C ALA A 689 -8.69 -24.55 7.54
N ALA A 690 -8.84 -25.58 8.39
CA ALA A 690 -8.57 -25.47 9.82
C ALA A 690 -7.11 -25.14 10.14
N GLY A 691 -6.15 -25.74 9.42
CA GLY A 691 -4.72 -25.42 9.54
C GLY A 691 -4.42 -23.98 9.11
N ALA A 692 -5.03 -23.51 8.03
CA ALA A 692 -4.90 -22.13 7.58
C ALA A 692 -5.53 -21.14 8.59
N SER A 693 -6.70 -21.47 9.15
CA SER A 693 -7.37 -20.67 10.18
C SER A 693 -6.57 -20.58 11.47
N LEU A 694 -5.98 -21.68 11.93
CA LEU A 694 -5.12 -21.68 13.12
C LEU A 694 -3.89 -20.79 12.91
N ARG A 695 -3.27 -20.85 11.72
CA ARG A 695 -2.21 -19.92 11.33
C ARG A 695 -2.70 -18.49 11.38
N GLU A 696 -3.78 -18.15 10.67
CA GLU A 696 -4.35 -16.79 10.60
C GLU A 696 -4.59 -16.19 12.00
N LEU A 697 -4.96 -17.03 12.97
CA LEU A 697 -5.33 -16.59 14.31
C LEU A 697 -4.22 -16.69 15.37
N ILE A 698 -2.98 -17.06 15.03
CA ILE A 698 -1.88 -17.24 16.01
C ILE A 698 -1.76 -16.09 17.02
N GLU A 699 -1.82 -14.84 16.55
CA GLU A 699 -1.64 -13.64 17.38
C GLU A 699 -2.82 -13.38 18.35
N VAL A 700 -3.98 -14.01 18.13
CA VAL A 700 -5.19 -13.80 18.95
C VAL A 700 -5.66 -15.05 19.68
N LEU A 701 -5.12 -16.23 19.34
CA LEU A 701 -5.47 -17.47 20.03
C LEU A 701 -4.79 -17.51 21.40
N PRO A 702 -5.54 -17.73 22.49
CA PRO A 702 -4.91 -18.00 23.77
C PRO A 702 -4.11 -19.30 23.72
N ALA A 703 -2.94 -19.32 24.34
CA ALA A 703 -2.11 -20.52 24.50
C ALA A 703 -2.74 -21.50 25.51
N GLU A 704 -3.88 -22.08 25.16
CA GLU A 704 -4.60 -23.02 25.99
C GLU A 704 -3.94 -24.41 25.96
N ALA A 705 -3.78 -25.04 27.12
CA ALA A 705 -3.22 -26.40 27.21
C ALA A 705 -4.00 -27.43 26.38
N GLY A 706 -5.30 -27.21 26.18
CA GLY A 706 -6.17 -28.06 25.35
C GLY A 706 -5.81 -28.09 23.85
N LEU A 707 -5.01 -27.13 23.36
CA LEU A 707 -4.56 -27.10 21.96
C LEU A 707 -3.38 -28.03 21.70
N ARG A 708 -2.55 -28.29 22.71
CA ARG A 708 -1.28 -29.01 22.52
C ARG A 708 -1.50 -30.43 22.01
N ALA A 709 -2.40 -31.20 22.61
CA ALA A 709 -2.66 -32.59 22.23
C ALA A 709 -3.14 -32.74 20.77
N PRO A 710 -4.20 -32.03 20.30
CA PRO A 710 -4.64 -32.14 18.92
C PRO A 710 -3.61 -31.63 17.92
N LEU A 711 -2.87 -30.55 18.24
CA LEU A 711 -1.80 -30.05 17.37
C LEU A 711 -0.64 -31.05 17.28
N ALA A 712 -0.19 -31.63 18.39
CA ALA A 712 0.86 -32.65 18.40
C ALA A 712 0.44 -33.90 17.62
N ALA A 713 -0.82 -34.32 17.70
CA ALA A 713 -1.34 -35.39 16.86
C ALA A 713 -1.33 -35.00 15.37
N ALA A 714 -1.68 -33.75 15.04
CA ALA A 714 -1.71 -33.24 13.67
C ALA A 714 -0.31 -33.17 13.02
N VAL A 715 0.77 -33.04 13.80
CA VAL A 715 2.17 -33.16 13.32
C VAL A 715 2.47 -34.54 12.73
N HIS A 716 1.71 -35.57 13.09
CA HIS A 716 1.81 -36.92 12.50
C HIS A 716 0.68 -37.22 11.50
N GLY A 717 -0.08 -36.21 11.12
CA GLY A 717 -1.23 -36.33 10.23
C GLY A 717 -0.86 -36.58 8.75
N PRO A 718 -1.84 -36.99 7.92
CA PRO A 718 -1.58 -37.37 6.54
C PRO A 718 -1.18 -36.19 5.64
N ASP A 719 -1.64 -34.97 5.91
CA ASP A 719 -1.42 -33.83 5.02
C ASP A 719 -0.23 -32.96 5.44
N ALA A 720 0.72 -32.74 4.54
CA ALA A 720 1.91 -31.93 4.80
C ALA A 720 1.58 -30.48 5.19
N VAL A 721 0.56 -29.88 4.56
CA VAL A 721 0.10 -28.51 4.89
C VAL A 721 -0.37 -28.41 6.33
N VAL A 722 -1.09 -29.44 6.81
CA VAL A 722 -1.59 -29.51 8.19
C VAL A 722 -0.44 -29.75 9.17
N ARG A 723 0.49 -30.66 8.86
CA ARG A 723 1.69 -30.89 9.69
C ARG A 723 2.50 -29.61 9.85
N SER A 724 2.76 -28.91 8.74
CA SER A 724 3.49 -27.64 8.71
C SER A 724 2.78 -26.58 9.57
N ALA A 725 1.45 -26.46 9.45
CA ALA A 725 0.65 -25.53 10.25
C ALA A 725 0.70 -25.88 11.75
N ALA A 726 0.62 -27.16 12.09
CA ALA A 726 0.67 -27.61 13.47
C ALA A 726 2.02 -27.31 14.14
N VAL A 727 3.14 -27.54 13.45
CA VAL A 727 4.49 -27.19 13.95
C VAL A 727 4.61 -25.69 14.21
N GLU A 728 4.15 -24.87 13.25
CA GLU A 728 4.20 -23.43 13.37
C GLU A 728 3.35 -22.88 14.52
N VAL A 729 2.11 -23.38 14.67
CA VAL A 729 1.19 -22.96 15.74
C VAL A 729 1.72 -23.42 17.11
N LEU A 730 2.26 -24.64 17.22
CA LEU A 730 2.89 -25.13 18.46
C LEU A 730 4.09 -24.26 18.86
N ARG A 731 4.92 -23.87 17.90
CA ARG A 731 6.04 -22.94 18.11
C ARG A 731 5.54 -21.59 18.58
N ALA A 732 4.66 -20.97 17.81
CA ALA A 732 4.24 -19.59 18.05
C ALA A 732 3.47 -19.42 19.37
N LEU A 733 2.68 -20.41 19.79
CA LEU A 733 1.97 -20.40 21.07
C LEU A 733 2.82 -20.91 22.25
N GLY A 734 4.08 -21.29 22.03
CA GLY A 734 4.92 -21.88 23.09
C GLY A 734 4.40 -23.22 23.63
N LEU A 735 3.62 -23.95 22.83
CA LEU A 735 2.99 -25.21 23.19
C LEU A 735 3.75 -26.44 22.69
N GLY A 736 4.79 -26.28 21.89
CA GLY A 736 5.66 -27.37 21.43
C GLY A 736 6.83 -27.65 22.36
N ASP A 737 7.63 -28.66 22.00
CA ASP A 737 8.89 -28.97 22.68
C ASP A 737 9.95 -29.49 21.71
N ARG A 738 11.18 -29.58 22.19
CA ARG A 738 12.35 -30.04 21.42
C ARG A 738 12.12 -31.40 20.76
N ALA A 739 11.52 -32.37 21.46
CA ALA A 739 11.37 -33.73 20.92
C ALA A 739 10.39 -33.77 19.74
N LEU A 740 9.29 -33.02 19.85
CA LEU A 740 8.31 -32.86 18.79
C LEU A 740 8.91 -32.16 17.58
N PHE A 741 9.63 -31.05 17.77
CA PHE A 741 10.26 -30.32 16.67
C PHE A 741 11.38 -31.11 16.00
N ALA A 742 12.20 -31.83 16.77
CA ALA A 742 13.24 -32.71 16.22
C ALA A 742 12.65 -33.86 15.40
N THR A 743 11.45 -34.35 15.75
CA THR A 743 10.74 -35.35 14.95
C THR A 743 10.27 -34.75 13.62
N ALA A 744 9.70 -33.55 13.64
CA ALA A 744 9.25 -32.84 12.44
C ALA A 744 10.41 -32.51 11.46
N LEU A 745 11.64 -32.40 11.96
CA LEU A 745 12.84 -32.23 11.12
C LEU A 745 13.11 -33.45 10.21
N THR A 746 12.49 -34.60 10.46
CA THR A 746 12.65 -35.80 9.62
C THR A 746 11.49 -36.02 8.64
N ASP A 747 10.58 -35.04 8.51
CA ASP A 747 9.39 -35.16 7.66
C ASP A 747 9.74 -35.27 6.17
N PRO A 748 9.02 -36.11 5.38
CA PRO A 748 9.23 -36.18 3.94
C PRO A 748 9.01 -34.83 3.22
N ALA A 749 8.14 -33.96 3.72
CA ALA A 749 7.86 -32.67 3.13
C ALA A 749 8.85 -31.58 3.60
N VAL A 750 9.48 -30.90 2.63
CA VAL A 750 10.45 -29.81 2.87
C VAL A 750 9.86 -28.69 3.72
N ASP A 751 8.62 -28.27 3.44
CA ASP A 751 7.94 -27.19 4.18
C ASP A 751 7.75 -27.50 5.66
N VAL A 752 7.56 -28.77 6.02
CA VAL A 752 7.45 -29.20 7.43
C VAL A 752 8.82 -29.13 8.10
N ARG A 753 9.88 -29.57 7.41
CA ARG A 753 11.26 -29.49 7.92
C ARG A 753 11.73 -28.04 8.10
N LEU A 754 11.37 -27.14 7.18
CA LEU A 754 11.64 -25.70 7.32
C LEU A 754 10.97 -25.09 8.56
N GLN A 755 9.71 -25.47 8.83
CA GLN A 755 9.03 -25.04 10.07
C GLN A 755 9.67 -25.68 11.31
N ALA A 756 10.14 -26.92 11.21
CA ALA A 756 10.85 -27.60 12.29
C ALA A 756 12.16 -26.88 12.64
N VAL A 757 12.95 -26.44 11.65
CA VAL A 757 14.15 -25.63 11.87
C VAL A 757 13.80 -24.37 12.66
N ARG A 758 12.82 -23.58 12.21
CA ARG A 758 12.37 -22.37 12.93
C ARG A 758 11.90 -22.67 14.36
N ALA A 759 11.24 -23.81 14.56
CA ALA A 759 10.79 -24.24 15.87
C ALA A 759 11.93 -24.69 16.79
N LEU A 760 12.94 -25.36 16.27
CA LEU A 760 14.16 -25.74 16.99
C LEU A 760 14.99 -24.54 17.41
N VAL A 761 15.06 -23.50 16.57
CA VAL A 761 15.67 -22.21 16.92
C VAL A 761 14.95 -21.60 18.13
N SER A 762 13.61 -21.61 18.15
CA SER A 762 12.86 -21.01 19.28
C SER A 762 13.04 -21.69 20.64
N VAL A 763 13.67 -22.88 20.68
CA VAL A 763 13.97 -23.63 21.90
C VAL A 763 15.47 -23.89 22.08
N ASP A 764 16.32 -23.11 21.38
CA ASP A 764 17.78 -23.17 21.41
C ASP A 764 18.34 -24.60 21.20
N ALA A 765 17.71 -25.39 20.34
CA ALA A 765 18.06 -26.80 20.09
C ALA A 765 19.20 -26.95 19.08
N VAL A 766 20.37 -26.39 19.39
CA VAL A 766 21.59 -26.39 18.56
C VAL A 766 21.93 -27.76 17.98
N HIS A 767 21.91 -28.81 18.82
CA HIS A 767 22.29 -30.16 18.37
C HIS A 767 21.38 -30.69 17.26
N ASP A 768 20.08 -30.39 17.33
CA ASP A 768 19.12 -30.83 16.31
C ASP A 768 19.22 -29.96 15.05
N LEU A 769 19.55 -28.67 15.19
CA LEU A 769 19.85 -27.80 14.05
C LEU A 769 21.09 -28.25 13.27
N LEU A 770 22.13 -28.71 13.96
CA LEU A 770 23.32 -29.27 13.31
C LEU A 770 23.01 -30.51 12.45
N ARG A 771 22.01 -31.31 12.84
CA ARG A 771 21.57 -32.47 12.02
C ARG A 771 20.97 -32.02 10.68
N ALA A 772 20.40 -30.82 10.63
CA ALA A 772 19.87 -30.26 9.38
C ALA A 772 20.98 -29.87 8.38
N ALA A 773 22.25 -29.85 8.78
CA ALA A 773 23.39 -29.70 7.86
C ALA A 773 23.51 -30.85 6.85
N GLU A 774 22.92 -32.01 7.16
CA GLU A 774 22.93 -33.19 6.29
C GLU A 774 21.62 -33.34 5.48
N ASP A 775 20.72 -32.36 5.54
CA ASP A 775 19.43 -32.44 4.83
C ASP A 775 19.63 -32.43 3.31
N GLY A 776 18.87 -33.28 2.61
CA GLY A 776 18.91 -33.36 1.15
C GLY A 776 18.40 -32.10 0.43
N SER A 777 17.59 -31.27 1.10
CA SER A 777 17.11 -29.99 0.57
C SER A 777 18.07 -28.86 0.94
N ARG A 778 18.53 -28.10 -0.07
CA ARG A 778 19.40 -26.93 0.15
C ARG A 778 18.71 -25.92 1.05
N GLU A 779 17.39 -25.76 0.90
CA GLU A 779 16.56 -24.77 1.57
C GLU A 779 16.57 -25.01 3.09
N VAL A 780 16.47 -26.28 3.50
CA VAL A 780 16.56 -26.68 4.90
C VAL A 780 17.95 -26.40 5.46
N ARG A 781 19.01 -26.67 4.70
CA ARG A 781 20.39 -26.38 5.11
C ARG A 781 20.66 -24.87 5.26
N VAL A 782 20.17 -24.06 4.32
CA VAL A 782 20.21 -22.58 4.42
C VAL A 782 19.51 -22.10 5.67
N ALA A 783 18.28 -22.56 5.92
CA ALA A 783 17.51 -22.18 7.10
C ALA A 783 18.22 -22.61 8.41
N ALA A 784 18.88 -23.77 8.41
CA ALA A 784 19.63 -24.26 9.55
C ALA A 784 20.89 -23.42 9.82
N ALA A 785 21.63 -23.03 8.78
CA ALA A 785 22.78 -22.14 8.90
C ALA A 785 22.36 -20.77 9.47
N GLN A 786 21.27 -20.20 8.97
CA GLN A 786 20.71 -18.95 9.50
C GLN A 786 20.27 -19.13 10.97
N GLY A 787 19.54 -20.20 11.27
CA GLY A 787 19.07 -20.52 12.61
C GLY A 787 20.20 -20.68 13.63
N LEU A 788 21.29 -21.37 13.26
CA LEU A 788 22.49 -21.48 14.08
C LEU A 788 23.22 -20.14 14.23
N GLY A 789 23.19 -19.26 13.23
CA GLY A 789 23.67 -17.88 13.37
C GLY A 789 22.94 -17.09 14.45
N THR A 790 21.66 -17.39 14.65
CA THR A 790 20.79 -16.76 15.65
C THR A 790 21.02 -17.33 17.05
N VAL A 791 20.97 -18.66 17.24
CA VAL A 791 21.03 -19.28 18.60
C VAL A 791 22.41 -19.76 19.01
N GLY A 792 23.30 -19.93 18.03
CA GLY A 792 24.55 -20.63 18.15
C GLY A 792 25.77 -19.72 18.19
N ARG A 793 26.93 -20.35 18.37
CA ARG A 793 28.23 -19.69 18.29
C ARG A 793 28.85 -19.91 16.90
N PRO A 794 29.79 -19.07 16.45
CA PRO A 794 30.38 -19.20 15.10
C PRO A 794 30.98 -20.58 14.82
N GLU A 795 31.42 -21.33 15.84
CA GLU A 795 31.90 -22.70 15.66
C GLU A 795 30.87 -23.69 15.12
N GLU A 796 29.59 -23.45 15.36
CA GLU A 796 28.50 -24.34 14.91
C GLU A 796 28.21 -24.15 13.41
N LEU A 797 28.66 -23.04 12.80
CA LEU A 797 28.53 -22.77 11.38
C LEU A 797 29.62 -23.44 10.53
N ALA A 798 30.66 -24.01 11.16
CA ALA A 798 31.82 -24.55 10.46
C ALA A 798 31.46 -25.60 9.40
N ALA A 799 30.46 -26.45 9.67
CA ALA A 799 30.01 -27.48 8.73
C ALA A 799 29.43 -26.87 7.45
N PHE A 800 28.67 -25.77 7.57
CA PHE A 800 27.98 -25.12 6.46
C PHE A 800 28.90 -24.25 5.60
N LEU A 801 30.00 -23.74 6.18
CA LEU A 801 31.03 -23.00 5.44
C LEU A 801 31.72 -23.88 4.38
N SER A 802 31.65 -25.21 4.52
CA SER A 802 32.23 -26.18 3.59
C SER A 802 31.17 -26.93 2.76
N ASP A 803 29.91 -26.48 2.78
CA ASP A 803 28.83 -27.13 2.03
C ASP A 803 29.10 -27.09 0.52
N ASP A 804 28.68 -28.12 -0.22
CA ASP A 804 28.83 -28.18 -1.68
C ASP A 804 28.01 -27.08 -2.38
N ASP A 805 26.87 -26.68 -1.81
CA ASP A 805 26.00 -25.67 -2.38
C ASP A 805 26.46 -24.24 -2.00
N PRO A 806 26.74 -23.37 -3.00
CA PRO A 806 27.22 -22.01 -2.74
C PRO A 806 26.22 -21.15 -1.96
N LEU A 807 24.91 -21.41 -2.04
CA LEU A 807 23.91 -20.64 -1.29
C LEU A 807 23.95 -20.98 0.20
N VAL A 808 24.21 -22.25 0.54
CA VAL A 808 24.40 -22.67 1.93
C VAL A 808 25.66 -22.04 2.52
N ARG A 809 26.78 -22.06 1.77
CA ARG A 809 28.01 -21.36 2.19
C ARG A 809 27.79 -19.86 2.37
N ALA A 810 27.09 -19.21 1.44
CA ALA A 810 26.76 -17.80 1.51
C ALA A 810 25.90 -17.47 2.75
N ALA A 811 24.89 -18.29 3.05
CA ALA A 811 24.05 -18.14 4.23
C ALA A 811 24.84 -18.31 5.53
N ALA A 812 25.74 -19.30 5.60
CA ALA A 812 26.62 -19.51 6.75
C ALA A 812 27.59 -18.34 6.96
N LEU A 813 28.17 -17.79 5.89
CA LEU A 813 29.01 -16.60 5.98
C LEU A 813 28.20 -15.39 6.45
N ALA A 814 27.01 -15.16 5.90
CA ALA A 814 26.15 -14.07 6.35
C ALA A 814 25.75 -14.24 7.83
N ALA A 815 25.48 -15.46 8.28
CA ALA A 815 25.14 -15.79 9.67
C ALA A 815 26.28 -15.44 10.66
N LEU A 816 27.54 -15.49 10.24
CA LEU A 816 28.69 -15.04 11.06
C LEU A 816 28.64 -13.53 11.39
N ALA A 817 27.91 -12.72 10.63
CA ALA A 817 27.74 -11.30 10.99
C ALA A 817 26.94 -11.12 12.28
N THR A 818 26.02 -12.05 12.58
CA THR A 818 25.19 -12.06 13.79
C THR A 818 25.87 -12.84 14.91
N ALA A 819 26.34 -14.05 14.63
CA ALA A 819 27.01 -14.90 15.63
C ALA A 819 28.41 -14.37 16.05
N GLY A 820 29.00 -13.50 15.23
CA GLY A 820 30.37 -13.01 15.37
C GLY A 820 31.31 -13.71 14.41
N CYS A 821 32.35 -12.99 13.97
CA CYS A 821 33.33 -13.50 13.01
C CYS A 821 34.77 -13.42 13.57
N PRO A 822 35.11 -14.18 14.64
CA PRO A 822 36.47 -14.23 15.18
C PRO A 822 37.37 -15.15 14.35
N PRO A 823 38.69 -15.13 14.55
CA PRO A 823 39.58 -16.17 14.03
C PRO A 823 39.14 -17.58 14.46
N PRO A 824 39.16 -18.60 13.56
CA PRO A 824 39.67 -18.56 12.19
C PRO A 824 38.65 -18.11 11.11
N TYR A 825 37.42 -17.76 11.49
CA TYR A 825 36.32 -17.46 10.58
C TYR A 825 36.49 -16.14 9.82
N ASP A 826 37.17 -15.15 10.40
CA ASP A 826 37.51 -13.90 9.71
C ASP A 826 38.42 -14.14 8.50
N ALA A 827 39.44 -14.99 8.66
CA ALA A 827 40.33 -15.40 7.59
C ALA A 827 39.60 -16.25 6.54
N ALA A 828 38.69 -17.12 6.97
CA ALA A 828 37.83 -17.89 6.06
C ALA A 828 36.93 -16.97 5.23
N ALA A 829 36.27 -15.99 5.86
CA ALA A 829 35.46 -15.00 5.17
C ALA A 829 36.30 -14.16 4.20
N ALA A 830 37.47 -13.68 4.60
CA ALA A 830 38.37 -12.96 3.71
C ALA A 830 38.81 -13.79 2.50
N THR A 831 39.03 -15.10 2.70
CA THR A 831 39.35 -16.05 1.60
C THR A 831 38.15 -16.26 0.68
N ALA A 832 36.95 -16.37 1.24
CA ALA A 832 35.71 -16.60 0.50
C ALA A 832 35.32 -15.42 -0.43
N LEU A 833 35.89 -14.23 -0.24
CA LEU A 833 35.83 -13.14 -1.22
C LEU A 833 36.49 -13.48 -2.57
N GLY A 834 37.26 -14.55 -2.66
CA GLY A 834 37.83 -15.06 -3.91
C GLY A 834 36.98 -16.12 -4.61
N GLU A 835 35.84 -16.52 -4.05
CA GLU A 835 35.05 -17.61 -4.61
C GLU A 835 34.35 -17.25 -5.94
N PRO A 836 34.15 -18.24 -6.84
CA PRO A 836 33.49 -18.00 -8.12
C PRO A 836 32.04 -17.53 -7.97
N ALA A 837 31.32 -18.06 -6.97
CA ALA A 837 29.93 -17.68 -6.70
C ALA A 837 29.87 -16.31 -6.01
N TRP A 838 29.21 -15.35 -6.64
CA TRP A 838 29.13 -13.99 -6.11
C TRP A 838 28.30 -13.92 -4.81
N GLN A 839 27.34 -14.82 -4.61
CA GLN A 839 26.56 -14.92 -3.38
C GLN A 839 27.46 -15.25 -2.18
N VAL A 840 28.43 -16.14 -2.37
CA VAL A 840 29.42 -16.49 -1.35
C VAL A 840 30.29 -15.27 -1.03
N ARG A 841 30.74 -14.55 -2.05
CA ARG A 841 31.52 -13.30 -1.87
C ARG A 841 30.72 -12.22 -1.13
N ALA A 842 29.43 -12.07 -1.43
CA ALA A 842 28.55 -11.13 -0.75
C ALA A 842 28.31 -11.53 0.73
N GLY A 843 28.07 -12.81 0.99
CA GLY A 843 27.99 -13.37 2.34
C GLY A 843 29.29 -13.17 3.13
N ALA A 844 30.44 -13.39 2.49
CA ALA A 844 31.76 -13.16 3.05
C ALA A 844 32.00 -11.69 3.42
N ALA A 845 31.66 -10.76 2.53
CA ALA A 845 31.73 -9.33 2.81
C ALA A 845 30.84 -8.96 4.00
N THR A 846 29.64 -9.56 4.09
CA THR A 846 28.71 -9.36 5.21
C THR A 846 29.30 -9.86 6.53
N ALA A 847 29.87 -11.07 6.56
CA ALA A 847 30.54 -11.66 7.72
C ALA A 847 31.59 -10.74 8.35
N LEU A 848 32.39 -10.07 7.48
CA LEU A 848 33.47 -9.18 7.89
C LEU A 848 32.99 -7.88 8.57
N THR A 849 31.68 -7.62 8.60
CA THR A 849 31.09 -6.58 9.46
C THR A 849 31.42 -6.82 10.94
N ALA A 850 31.37 -8.08 11.38
CA ALA A 850 31.62 -8.49 12.77
C ALA A 850 33.07 -8.95 13.03
N ALA A 851 33.95 -8.87 12.03
CA ALA A 851 35.35 -9.28 12.14
C ALA A 851 36.25 -8.15 12.67
N GLY A 852 37.45 -8.51 13.12
CA GLY A 852 38.45 -7.54 13.53
C GLY A 852 38.90 -6.64 12.36
N SER A 853 38.94 -5.32 12.60
CA SER A 853 39.23 -4.34 11.54
C SER A 853 40.57 -4.54 10.80
N ALA A 854 41.55 -5.21 11.42
CA ALA A 854 42.83 -5.54 10.80
C ALA A 854 42.70 -6.54 9.64
N THR A 855 41.79 -7.52 9.76
CA THR A 855 41.47 -8.49 8.72
C THR A 855 40.41 -7.92 7.77
N ALA A 856 39.37 -7.30 8.33
CA ALA A 856 38.19 -6.86 7.57
C ALA A 856 38.50 -5.72 6.59
N VAL A 857 39.15 -4.64 7.04
CA VAL A 857 39.28 -3.44 6.20
C VAL A 857 40.07 -3.69 4.92
N PRO A 858 41.24 -4.36 4.92
CA PRO A 858 41.96 -4.67 3.68
C PRO A 858 41.15 -5.55 2.73
N ALA A 859 40.51 -6.59 3.26
CA ALA A 859 39.71 -7.54 2.47
C ALA A 859 38.49 -6.86 1.82
N LEU A 860 37.74 -6.08 2.60
CA LEU A 860 36.57 -5.34 2.12
C LEU A 860 36.96 -4.24 1.13
N SER A 861 38.09 -3.56 1.35
CA SER A 861 38.59 -2.55 0.41
C SER A 861 38.92 -3.16 -0.96
N ALA A 862 39.44 -4.39 -0.99
CA ALA A 862 39.65 -5.11 -2.24
C ALA A 862 38.32 -5.53 -2.90
N ALA A 863 37.34 -5.96 -2.10
CA ALA A 863 36.00 -6.34 -2.59
C ALA A 863 35.20 -5.17 -3.21
N LEU A 864 35.60 -3.91 -2.96
CA LEU A 864 35.07 -2.75 -3.68
C LEU A 864 35.39 -2.78 -5.18
N GLY A 865 36.36 -3.58 -5.63
CA GLY A 865 36.65 -3.80 -7.04
C GLY A 865 35.91 -4.97 -7.68
N ASP A 866 34.99 -5.63 -6.97
CA ASP A 866 34.30 -6.84 -7.47
C ASP A 866 33.48 -6.52 -8.73
N PRO A 867 33.47 -7.40 -9.75
CA PRO A 867 32.63 -7.20 -10.94
C PRO A 867 31.13 -7.17 -10.61
N HIS A 868 30.70 -7.84 -9.54
CA HIS A 868 29.29 -7.93 -9.15
C HIS A 868 28.90 -6.82 -8.17
N ALA A 869 27.84 -6.07 -8.51
CA ALA A 869 27.40 -4.92 -7.72
C ALA A 869 26.99 -5.29 -6.28
N ASP A 870 26.30 -6.41 -6.08
CA ASP A 870 25.87 -6.84 -4.73
C ASP A 870 27.05 -7.13 -3.78
N VAL A 871 28.19 -7.60 -4.32
CA VAL A 871 29.40 -7.82 -3.52
C VAL A 871 30.00 -6.47 -3.11
N ARG A 872 30.09 -5.52 -4.05
CA ARG A 872 30.55 -4.15 -3.77
C ARG A 872 29.65 -3.47 -2.74
N LYS A 873 28.33 -3.63 -2.87
CA LYS A 873 27.33 -3.11 -1.93
C LYS A 873 27.50 -3.69 -0.53
N ALA A 874 27.60 -5.02 -0.42
CA ALA A 874 27.88 -5.69 0.86
C ALA A 874 29.20 -5.18 1.48
N ALA A 875 30.24 -4.99 0.66
CA ALA A 875 31.52 -4.48 1.11
C ALA A 875 31.45 -3.03 1.64
N VAL A 876 30.72 -2.15 0.94
CA VAL A 876 30.46 -0.78 1.41
C VAL A 876 29.72 -0.78 2.74
N LEU A 877 28.64 -1.58 2.86
CA LEU A 877 27.87 -1.67 4.10
C LEU A 877 28.72 -2.17 5.27
N ALA A 878 29.53 -3.20 5.05
CA ALA A 878 30.44 -3.75 6.07
C ALA A 878 31.53 -2.74 6.46
N LEU A 879 32.13 -2.01 5.50
CA LEU A 879 33.15 -1.00 5.77
C LEU A 879 32.63 0.15 6.65
N ARG A 880 31.34 0.45 6.62
CA ARG A 880 30.74 1.49 7.48
C ARG A 880 30.81 1.13 8.97
N ALA A 881 30.71 -0.15 9.33
CA ALA A 881 30.93 -0.59 10.71
C ALA A 881 32.38 -0.33 11.17
N HIS A 882 33.32 -0.23 10.22
CA HIS A 882 34.74 0.06 10.44
C HIS A 882 35.12 1.52 10.18
N ALA A 883 34.15 2.42 10.00
CA ALA A 883 34.37 3.82 9.62
C ALA A 883 35.21 4.63 10.63
N GLY A 884 35.45 4.11 11.84
CA GLY A 884 36.41 4.67 12.78
C GLY A 884 37.85 4.72 12.25
N ARG A 885 38.22 3.84 11.30
CA ARG A 885 39.56 3.84 10.69
C ARG A 885 39.66 4.71 9.45
N ALA A 886 40.79 5.41 9.32
CA ALA A 886 41.04 6.30 8.19
C ALA A 886 41.15 5.59 6.84
N ASP A 887 41.68 4.36 6.81
CA ASP A 887 41.74 3.54 5.60
C ASP A 887 40.36 3.06 5.14
N ALA A 888 39.48 2.68 6.06
CA ALA A 888 38.08 2.36 5.74
C ALA A 888 37.34 3.57 5.13
N ARG A 889 37.50 4.78 5.68
CA ARG A 889 36.91 6.01 5.12
C ARG A 889 37.45 6.33 3.72
N ARG A 890 38.75 6.15 3.47
CA ARG A 890 39.34 6.31 2.14
C ARG A 890 38.82 5.28 1.13
N ALA A 891 38.67 4.03 1.56
CA ALA A 891 38.10 2.98 0.71
C ALA A 891 36.65 3.34 0.33
N LEU A 892 35.81 3.75 1.28
CA LEU A 892 34.45 4.23 1.01
C LEU A 892 34.44 5.42 0.04
N ALA A 893 35.33 6.39 0.20
CA ALA A 893 35.42 7.53 -0.71
C ALA A 893 35.81 7.14 -2.15
N SER A 894 36.58 6.06 -2.33
CA SER A 894 37.04 5.60 -3.66
C SER A 894 35.93 5.09 -4.58
N VAL A 895 34.78 4.72 -4.02
CA VAL A 895 33.61 4.23 -4.76
C VAL A 895 32.44 5.24 -4.79
N ALA A 896 32.71 6.51 -4.51
CA ALA A 896 31.72 7.58 -4.59
C ALA A 896 31.11 7.73 -6.01
N ASP A 897 31.86 7.32 -7.03
CA ASP A 897 31.50 7.35 -8.45
C ASP A 897 31.32 5.94 -9.06
N ASP A 898 31.08 4.91 -8.24
CA ASP A 898 30.81 3.55 -8.72
C ASP A 898 29.68 3.54 -9.78
N PRO A 899 29.74 2.72 -10.84
CA PRO A 899 28.66 2.65 -11.84
C PRO A 899 27.31 2.23 -11.23
N ASP A 900 27.31 1.46 -10.14
CA ASP A 900 26.10 1.05 -9.45
C ASP A 900 25.60 2.11 -8.46
N ALA A 901 24.31 2.44 -8.54
CA ALA A 901 23.72 3.52 -7.77
C ALA A 901 23.66 3.25 -6.27
N ASP A 902 23.41 2.00 -5.86
CA ASP A 902 23.37 1.60 -4.46
C ASP A 902 24.75 1.73 -3.82
N VAL A 903 25.80 1.28 -4.53
CA VAL A 903 27.19 1.40 -4.05
C VAL A 903 27.55 2.87 -3.80
N ARG A 904 27.24 3.77 -4.74
CA ARG A 904 27.44 5.22 -4.55
C ARG A 904 26.66 5.77 -3.37
N ALA A 905 25.37 5.42 -3.28
CA ALA A 905 24.47 5.94 -2.25
C ALA A 905 24.94 5.55 -0.84
N TYR A 906 25.41 4.32 -0.66
CA TYR A 906 25.90 3.86 0.64
C TYR A 906 27.30 4.36 0.99
N ALA A 907 28.11 4.74 0.00
CA ALA A 907 29.46 5.28 0.20
C ALA A 907 29.46 6.75 0.65
N ARG A 908 28.56 7.58 0.11
CA ARG A 908 28.55 9.05 0.28
C ARG A 908 28.50 9.56 1.74
N PRO A 909 27.63 9.05 2.64
CA PRO A 909 27.51 9.62 4.00
C PRO A 909 28.77 9.46 4.87
N ALA A 910 29.67 8.54 4.50
CA ALA A 910 30.89 8.25 5.27
C ALA A 910 32.16 8.93 4.71
N ALA A 911 32.09 9.52 3.52
CA ALA A 911 33.19 10.25 2.89
C ALA A 911 33.29 11.72 3.35
N THR A 912 32.21 12.24 3.94
CA THR A 912 32.06 13.65 4.36
C THR A 912 32.24 13.86 5.88
N GLY A 913 32.58 12.82 6.63
CA GLY A 913 32.72 12.83 8.10
C GLY A 913 34.16 12.74 8.60
#